data_AF-A0A835W1U4-F1
#
_entry.id   AF-A0A835W1U4-F1
#
_cell.length_a   1.000
_cell.length_b   1.000
_cell.length_c   1.000
_cell.angle_alpha   90.00
_cell.angle_beta   90.00
_cell.angle_gamma   90.00
#
_symmetry.space_group_name_H-M   'P 1'
#
loop_
_entity.id
_entity.type
_entity.pdbx_description
1 polymer ?
#
loop_
_entity_poly.entity_id
_entity_poly.type
_entity_poly.pdbx_seq_one_letter_code
_entity_poly.pdbx_strand_id
1 'polypeptide(L)'
;MFTLCSNPTLSPPIFSALCSTWRIASSLCSDDSDVVASVGGLCSGIRAAYTDDAQYKSCLQPYTGIRSTSGIRAGHLRACDDMAGEPMGGCDTCGSAASCPNPLVSYADGCIDMDMGQCVAWRGFCTAAEAAPNGAAAAVLCRRANNRAGIVAPPLPPSPPPPGLSPSPSPSPSPATTSSPSMHGGNTTAGGPSPPAAPCVVDGTLPECANFSYPHTSVLADISNLCTAMDYMPGCGISHACEAGLVSGDYCRPFTLLATICADMPGMAGCKSYRGLCKAGSLVPQCATRPAIPKTPFTKQAQSLIDTVCSATPAPALCDTCNQLGCPDYIGALAAACAAAPNTEGCAELYEGWCAAAAAWEGRGNALAADAIANSSLVYYCKPSAAYAALPSPAPAAASPSPAPSPSSVPSGSSPAPAAAACVWDPTRAECGAYVYPSTSVLADVTSLCKMMPYMPGCIIAGACVAGLASGDYCRPFTLLATICADMPGMAGCKSYKSMCLVPNSRVPQCSQLPAIPKTPSTRQAQDLMDSVCTSPAGAALPPCATCTATTCPDPLTPLTRVCANAAVASSAAGAGCAAYFEDWCAAASAWQAAGSGSLSHFCGDSKAYKAAQGFSPAPAASPKPAPSPTRTASKSPPPRRMAPPPRRAKVGKRQSAASL
;
A
#
# COMPACT_ATOMS: atom_id res chain seq x y z
N MET A 1 -44.98 7.33 -6.55
CA MET A 1 -44.38 6.23 -5.74
C MET A 1 -44.68 6.39 -4.25
N PHE A 2 -44.51 7.58 -3.64
CA PHE A 2 -44.85 7.82 -2.22
C PHE A 2 -46.28 7.43 -1.82
N THR A 3 -47.26 7.57 -2.71
CA THR A 3 -48.65 7.15 -2.50
C THR A 3 -48.88 5.63 -2.54
N LEU A 4 -47.91 4.84 -3.02
CA LEU A 4 -47.95 3.38 -3.02
C LEU A 4 -47.27 2.79 -1.78
N CYS A 5 -46.44 3.58 -1.07
CA CYS A 5 -45.68 3.15 0.12
C CYS A 5 -46.55 2.98 1.37
N SER A 6 -47.76 3.56 1.40
CA SER A 6 -48.72 3.44 2.50
C SER A 6 -49.76 2.35 2.29
N ASN A 7 -49.62 1.51 1.24
CA ASN A 7 -50.60 0.48 0.93
C ASN A 7 -50.24 -0.88 1.56
N PRO A 8 -50.92 -1.30 2.65
CA PRO A 8 -50.63 -2.56 3.34
C PRO A 8 -51.04 -3.82 2.56
N THR A 9 -51.65 -3.67 1.37
CA THR A 9 -52.20 -4.80 0.59
C THR A 9 -51.21 -5.43 -0.41
N LEU A 10 -49.99 -4.89 -0.54
CA LEU A 10 -48.99 -5.43 -1.46
C LEU A 10 -48.16 -6.56 -0.83
N SER A 11 -48.04 -7.68 -1.54
CA SER A 11 -47.26 -8.87 -1.14
C SER A 11 -46.23 -9.27 -2.22
N PRO A 12 -44.93 -9.39 -1.90
CA PRO A 12 -44.35 -9.11 -0.59
C PRO A 12 -44.35 -7.59 -0.29
N PRO A 13 -44.30 -7.19 1.00
CA PRO A 13 -44.25 -5.78 1.36
C PRO A 13 -43.06 -5.07 0.69
N ILE A 14 -43.35 -3.95 0.02
CA ILE A 14 -42.37 -3.06 -0.65
C ILE A 14 -41.20 -2.66 0.26
N PHE A 15 -41.41 -2.71 1.57
CA PHE A 15 -40.41 -2.45 2.61
C PHE A 15 -39.08 -3.22 2.40
N SER A 16 -39.12 -4.50 2.05
CA SER A 16 -37.87 -5.30 1.86
C SER A 16 -37.08 -4.88 0.62
N ALA A 17 -37.77 -4.45 -0.44
CA ALA A 17 -37.18 -3.94 -1.68
C ALA A 17 -36.62 -2.51 -1.49
N LEU A 18 -37.27 -1.69 -0.65
CA LEU A 18 -36.77 -0.36 -0.30
C LEU A 18 -35.56 -0.42 0.63
N CYS A 19 -35.57 -1.23 1.69
CA CYS A 19 -34.40 -1.38 2.56
C CYS A 19 -33.16 -1.87 1.79
N SER A 20 -33.31 -2.75 0.79
CA SER A 20 -32.18 -3.27 0.00
C SER A 20 -31.65 -2.24 -1.00
N THR A 21 -32.54 -1.49 -1.66
CA THR A 21 -32.16 -0.50 -2.68
C THR A 21 -31.64 0.81 -2.09
N TRP A 22 -32.21 1.26 -0.96
CA TRP A 22 -31.94 2.57 -0.36
C TRP A 22 -31.12 2.51 0.93
N ARG A 23 -30.56 1.34 1.28
CA ARG A 23 -29.81 1.14 2.52
C ARG A 23 -28.67 2.13 2.72
N ILE A 24 -27.89 2.32 1.67
CA ILE A 24 -26.71 3.20 1.68
C ILE A 24 -27.18 4.65 1.84
N ALA A 25 -28.14 5.09 1.04
CA ALA A 25 -28.73 6.42 1.15
C ALA A 25 -29.33 6.69 2.54
N SER A 26 -29.98 5.70 3.15
CA SER A 26 -30.54 5.80 4.50
C SER A 26 -29.43 5.85 5.57
N SER A 27 -28.36 5.07 5.43
CA SER A 27 -27.20 5.11 6.35
C SER A 27 -26.44 6.44 6.30
N LEU A 28 -26.39 7.09 5.13
CA LEU A 28 -25.78 8.39 4.95
C LEU A 28 -26.59 9.55 5.55
N CYS A 29 -27.88 9.35 5.78
CA CYS A 29 -28.78 10.35 6.37
C CYS A 29 -28.92 10.20 7.90
N SER A 30 -28.04 9.44 8.56
CA SER A 30 -28.24 9.03 9.97
C SER A 30 -27.56 9.94 11.01
N ASP A 31 -26.52 10.71 10.66
CA ASP A 31 -25.61 11.28 11.67
C ASP A 31 -25.05 12.70 11.42
N ASP A 32 -25.21 13.30 10.23
CA ASP A 32 -24.65 14.64 9.93
C ASP A 32 -25.76 15.64 9.56
N SER A 33 -26.14 16.51 10.50
CA SER A 33 -27.21 17.50 10.31
C SER A 33 -26.88 18.54 9.24
N ASP A 34 -25.60 18.85 9.03
CA ASP A 34 -25.16 19.85 8.06
C ASP A 34 -25.21 19.27 6.65
N VAL A 35 -24.82 17.99 6.48
CA VAL A 35 -25.02 17.28 5.22
C VAL A 35 -26.50 17.13 4.91
N VAL A 36 -27.31 16.71 5.89
CA VAL A 36 -28.77 16.59 5.79
C VAL A 36 -29.42 17.93 5.40
N ALA A 37 -28.90 19.04 5.89
CA ALA A 37 -29.35 20.39 5.52
C ALA A 37 -28.88 20.80 4.11
N SER A 38 -27.65 20.44 3.72
CA SER A 38 -27.05 20.81 2.42
C SER A 38 -27.64 20.05 1.23
N VAL A 39 -28.13 18.82 1.42
CA VAL A 39 -28.67 17.96 0.34
C VAL A 39 -30.17 18.18 0.05
N GLY A 40 -30.70 19.39 0.31
CA GLY A 40 -31.94 19.87 -0.29
C GLY A 40 -33.14 18.92 -0.22
N GLY A 41 -33.49 18.43 0.97
CA GLY A 41 -34.70 17.63 1.17
C GLY A 41 -34.59 16.15 0.78
N LEU A 42 -33.43 15.68 0.32
CA LEU A 42 -33.21 14.26 0.01
C LEU A 42 -33.37 13.37 1.25
N CYS A 43 -32.69 13.72 2.36
CA CYS A 43 -32.76 12.93 3.59
C CYS A 43 -34.13 13.01 4.27
N SER A 44 -34.82 14.16 4.21
CA SER A 44 -36.19 14.27 4.70
C SER A 44 -37.16 13.48 3.81
N GLY A 45 -36.96 13.46 2.49
CA GLY A 45 -37.71 12.63 1.56
C GLY A 45 -37.53 11.14 1.82
N ILE A 46 -36.28 10.67 1.96
CA ILE A 46 -35.99 9.28 2.30
C ILE A 46 -36.64 8.90 3.63
N ARG A 47 -36.52 9.72 4.67
CA ARG A 47 -37.12 9.46 5.98
C ARG A 47 -38.66 9.45 5.93
N ALA A 48 -39.27 10.32 5.13
CA ALA A 48 -40.72 10.37 4.93
C ALA A 48 -41.28 9.14 4.19
N ALA A 49 -40.44 8.32 3.57
CA ALA A 49 -40.86 7.08 2.92
C ALA A 49 -41.08 5.93 3.93
N TYR A 50 -40.64 6.11 5.18
CA TYR A 50 -40.82 5.16 6.27
C TYR A 50 -42.01 5.56 7.13
N THR A 51 -42.74 4.56 7.63
CA THR A 51 -43.96 4.78 8.43
C THR A 51 -43.62 5.39 9.79
N ASP A 52 -42.45 5.06 10.34
CA ASP A 52 -41.91 5.62 11.57
C ASP A 52 -40.37 5.53 11.65
N ASP A 53 -39.82 6.14 12.70
CA ASP A 53 -38.39 6.24 12.94
C ASP A 53 -37.74 4.90 13.34
N ALA A 54 -38.52 3.97 13.91
CA ALA A 54 -38.04 2.65 14.28
C ALA A 54 -37.88 1.77 13.03
N GLN A 55 -38.81 1.88 12.08
CA GLN A 55 -38.74 1.24 10.78
C GLN A 55 -37.56 1.77 9.95
N TYR A 56 -37.36 3.09 9.93
CA TYR A 56 -36.17 3.71 9.34
C TYR A 56 -34.88 3.14 9.95
N LYS A 57 -34.78 3.14 11.29
CA LYS A 57 -33.63 2.59 12.04
C LYS A 57 -33.41 1.09 11.80
N SER A 58 -34.48 0.32 11.59
CA SER A 58 -34.38 -1.12 11.29
C SER A 58 -33.74 -1.42 9.93
N CYS A 59 -33.87 -0.52 8.94
CA CYS A 59 -33.14 -0.65 7.66
C CYS A 59 -31.65 -0.27 7.78
N LEU A 60 -31.24 0.47 8.83
CA LEU A 60 -29.86 0.96 9.06
C LEU A 60 -28.87 -0.12 9.54
N GLN A 61 -29.18 -1.41 9.41
CA GLN A 61 -28.22 -2.49 9.71
C GLN A 61 -26.89 -2.17 9.00
N PRO A 62 -25.80 -1.93 9.76
CA PRO A 62 -24.65 -1.23 9.23
C PRO A 62 -23.85 -2.13 8.28
N TYR A 63 -23.54 -1.62 7.09
CA TYR A 63 -22.39 -2.15 6.35
C TYR A 63 -21.17 -2.09 7.27
N THR A 64 -20.40 -3.16 7.33
CA THR A 64 -19.18 -3.22 8.13
C THR A 64 -18.16 -2.22 7.57
N GLY A 65 -18.12 -1.01 8.16
CA GLY A 65 -17.12 0.02 7.88
C GLY A 65 -17.70 1.37 7.47
N ILE A 66 -18.74 1.40 6.64
CA ILE A 66 -19.40 2.64 6.22
C ILE A 66 -20.60 2.90 7.12
N ARG A 67 -20.34 3.52 8.28
CA ARG A 67 -21.34 3.66 9.34
C ARG A 67 -22.06 5.00 9.36
N SER A 68 -21.50 6.02 8.71
CA SER A 68 -21.87 7.40 8.97
C SER A 68 -21.25 8.33 7.91
N THR A 69 -21.97 9.38 7.49
CA THR A 69 -21.46 10.33 6.49
C THR A 69 -20.35 11.19 7.07
N SER A 70 -20.48 11.58 8.34
CA SER A 70 -19.42 12.32 9.03
C SER A 70 -18.14 11.49 9.16
N GLY A 71 -18.25 10.17 9.37
CA GLY A 71 -17.14 9.23 9.42
C GLY A 71 -16.46 9.04 8.06
N ILE A 72 -17.23 8.95 6.98
CA ILE A 72 -16.68 8.92 5.61
C ILE A 72 -15.95 10.22 5.30
N ARG A 73 -16.58 11.36 5.58
CA ARG A 73 -16.00 12.69 5.35
C ARG A 73 -14.73 12.89 6.18
N ALA A 74 -14.73 12.52 7.46
CA ALA A 74 -13.54 12.59 8.31
C ALA A 74 -12.43 11.64 7.83
N GLY A 75 -12.78 10.44 7.38
CA GLY A 75 -11.82 9.48 6.79
C GLY A 75 -11.21 9.99 5.50
N HIS A 76 -12.02 10.59 4.62
CA HIS A 76 -11.58 11.20 3.37
C HIS A 76 -10.69 12.42 3.60
N LEU A 77 -11.11 13.36 4.45
CA LEU A 77 -10.32 14.56 4.74
C LEU A 77 -8.97 14.20 5.37
N ARG A 78 -8.95 13.23 6.30
CA ARG A 78 -7.68 12.70 6.84
C ARG A 78 -6.81 12.11 5.73
N ALA A 79 -7.39 11.35 4.80
CA ALA A 79 -6.66 10.79 3.67
C ALA A 79 -6.15 11.88 2.72
N CYS A 80 -6.87 12.98 2.53
CA CYS A 80 -6.40 14.13 1.75
C CYS A 80 -5.26 14.87 2.45
N ASP A 81 -5.36 15.07 3.77
CA ASP A 81 -4.32 15.73 4.58
C ASP A 81 -3.03 14.91 4.60
N ASP A 82 -3.14 13.58 4.74
CA ASP A 82 -2.02 12.63 4.74
C ASP A 82 -1.23 12.64 3.42
N MET A 83 -1.81 13.16 2.32
CA MET A 83 -1.22 13.13 0.97
C MET A 83 -0.48 14.41 0.56
N ALA A 84 -0.38 15.42 1.43
CA ALA A 84 0.47 16.62 1.35
C ALA A 84 1.07 16.98 -0.05
N GLY A 85 0.23 17.17 -1.06
CA GLY A 85 0.62 17.67 -2.40
C GLY A 85 0.45 16.71 -3.59
N GLU A 86 0.15 15.44 -3.39
CA GLU A 86 -0.18 14.52 -4.50
C GLU A 86 -1.70 14.45 -4.73
N PRO A 87 -2.19 14.61 -5.98
CA PRO A 87 -3.62 14.72 -6.26
C PRO A 87 -4.29 13.33 -6.17
N MET A 88 -4.89 13.05 -5.03
CA MET A 88 -5.87 11.96 -4.90
C MET A 88 -7.19 12.37 -5.56
N GLY A 89 -7.78 11.46 -6.34
CA GLY A 89 -9.12 11.65 -6.90
C GLY A 89 -10.12 12.00 -5.80
N GLY A 90 -10.83 13.12 -5.95
CA GLY A 90 -11.82 13.58 -4.98
C GLY A 90 -11.30 14.51 -3.89
N CYS A 91 -9.99 14.70 -3.69
CA CYS A 91 -9.45 15.69 -2.75
C CYS A 91 -9.50 17.13 -3.30
N ASP A 92 -9.51 17.27 -4.61
CA ASP A 92 -9.76 18.52 -5.34
C ASP A 92 -11.21 19.05 -5.14
N THR A 93 -12.15 18.12 -4.99
CA THR A 93 -13.59 18.40 -4.83
C THR A 93 -14.08 18.22 -3.39
N CYS A 94 -13.26 17.68 -2.49
CA CYS A 94 -13.57 17.48 -1.06
C CYS A 94 -12.27 17.66 -0.24
N GLY A 95 -11.73 18.88 -0.26
CA GLY A 95 -10.48 19.22 0.44
C GLY A 95 -10.68 19.84 1.84
N SER A 96 -11.92 20.16 2.20
CA SER A 96 -12.24 20.65 3.54
C SER A 96 -13.64 20.21 3.94
N ALA A 97 -13.94 20.30 5.24
CA ALA A 97 -15.28 20.05 5.73
C ALA A 97 -16.31 20.87 4.92
N ALA A 98 -16.10 22.19 4.76
CA ALA A 98 -17.06 23.07 4.07
C ALA A 98 -17.18 22.83 2.55
N SER A 99 -16.20 22.19 1.91
CA SER A 99 -16.12 22.06 0.45
C SER A 99 -16.40 20.66 -0.07
N CYS A 100 -17.07 19.80 0.70
CA CYS A 100 -17.27 18.40 0.35
C CYS A 100 -18.74 18.07 0.01
N PRO A 101 -19.22 18.37 -1.22
CA PRO A 101 -20.60 18.14 -1.60
C PRO A 101 -20.96 16.65 -1.71
N ASN A 102 -19.99 15.79 -1.99
CA ASN A 102 -20.21 14.35 -2.19
C ASN A 102 -19.13 13.49 -1.49
N PRO A 103 -19.07 13.47 -0.14
CA PRO A 103 -18.01 12.79 0.61
C PRO A 103 -17.86 11.31 0.25
N LEU A 104 -18.96 10.60 -0.03
CA LEU A 104 -18.91 9.19 -0.42
C LEU A 104 -18.31 8.96 -1.80
N VAL A 105 -18.58 9.84 -2.77
CA VAL A 105 -18.05 9.72 -4.13
C VAL A 105 -16.57 10.07 -4.12
N SER A 106 -16.19 11.18 -3.46
CA SER A 106 -14.79 11.59 -3.32
C SER A 106 -13.97 10.53 -2.58
N TYR A 107 -14.51 9.95 -1.50
CA TYR A 107 -13.86 8.85 -0.77
C TYR A 107 -13.72 7.58 -1.59
N ALA A 108 -14.76 7.20 -2.35
CA ALA A 108 -14.71 6.06 -3.25
C ALA A 108 -13.67 6.27 -4.36
N ASP A 109 -13.64 7.44 -4.99
CA ASP A 109 -12.69 7.76 -6.07
C ASP A 109 -11.25 7.72 -5.55
N GLY A 110 -10.98 8.31 -4.38
CA GLY A 110 -9.67 8.24 -3.73
C GLY A 110 -9.24 6.80 -3.40
N CYS A 111 -10.16 5.98 -2.88
CA CYS A 111 -9.89 4.59 -2.55
C CYS A 111 -9.80 3.63 -3.74
N ILE A 112 -10.40 3.99 -4.87
CA ILE A 112 -10.27 3.26 -6.13
C ILE A 112 -8.91 3.51 -6.77
N ASP A 113 -8.43 4.75 -6.69
CA ASP A 113 -7.18 5.15 -7.33
C ASP A 113 -5.96 4.70 -6.52
N MET A 114 -6.06 4.68 -5.18
CA MET A 114 -4.96 4.29 -4.29
C MET A 114 -5.43 3.41 -3.13
N ASP A 115 -4.80 2.24 -2.97
CA ASP A 115 -5.12 1.30 -1.89
C ASP A 115 -4.46 1.71 -0.58
N MET A 116 -5.11 2.61 0.17
CA MET A 116 -4.63 3.09 1.46
C MET A 116 -5.22 2.33 2.64
N GLY A 117 -4.52 2.38 3.78
CA GLY A 117 -5.04 1.83 5.05
C GLY A 117 -6.40 2.42 5.46
N GLN A 118 -6.67 3.68 5.11
CA GLN A 118 -7.95 4.34 5.36
C GLN A 118 -9.10 3.80 4.49
N CYS A 119 -8.82 3.01 3.44
CA CYS A 119 -9.80 2.45 2.51
C CYS A 119 -10.35 1.08 2.93
N VAL A 120 -9.99 0.59 4.13
CA VAL A 120 -10.47 -0.71 4.64
C VAL A 120 -11.99 -0.75 4.75
N ALA A 121 -12.65 0.33 5.16
CA ALA A 121 -14.10 0.40 5.25
C ALA A 121 -14.78 0.33 3.86
N TRP A 122 -14.25 1.07 2.89
CA TRP A 122 -14.72 1.01 1.50
C TRP A 122 -14.48 -0.35 0.85
N ARG A 123 -13.30 -0.97 1.07
CA ARG A 123 -13.03 -2.33 0.59
C ARG A 123 -13.94 -3.36 1.24
N GLY A 124 -14.17 -3.26 2.55
CA GLY A 124 -15.13 -4.10 3.25
C GLY A 124 -16.53 -3.99 2.63
N PHE A 125 -16.95 -2.76 2.30
CA PHE A 125 -18.18 -2.54 1.54
C PHE A 125 -18.13 -3.21 0.15
N CYS A 126 -17.08 -3.02 -0.65
CA CYS A 126 -17.00 -3.57 -2.01
C CYS A 126 -16.77 -5.09 -2.09
N THR A 127 -16.31 -5.72 -1.00
CA THR A 127 -16.03 -7.17 -0.93
C THR A 127 -17.07 -7.96 -0.16
N ALA A 128 -17.93 -7.31 0.63
CA ALA A 128 -19.00 -7.98 1.35
C ALA A 128 -20.04 -8.56 0.37
N ALA A 129 -20.51 -9.79 0.64
CA ALA A 129 -21.56 -10.46 -0.12
C ALA A 129 -22.86 -9.63 -0.20
N GLU A 130 -23.08 -8.73 0.75
CA GLU A 130 -24.23 -7.83 0.82
C GLU A 130 -24.19 -6.67 -0.18
N ALA A 131 -23.01 -6.29 -0.68
CA ALA A 131 -22.90 -5.24 -1.69
C ALA A 131 -23.25 -5.75 -3.09
N ALA A 132 -23.12 -7.07 -3.32
CA ALA A 132 -23.23 -7.81 -4.59
C ALA A 132 -22.60 -7.07 -5.80
N PRO A 133 -21.74 -7.70 -6.61
CA PRO A 133 -21.25 -7.09 -7.86
C PRO A 133 -22.36 -6.61 -8.82
N ASN A 134 -23.61 -7.03 -8.56
CA ASN A 134 -24.83 -6.74 -9.31
C ASN A 134 -25.76 -5.72 -8.60
N GLY A 135 -25.42 -5.27 -7.38
CA GLY A 135 -26.16 -4.23 -6.68
C GLY A 135 -25.88 -2.87 -7.32
N ALA A 136 -26.93 -2.11 -7.65
CA ALA A 136 -26.80 -0.82 -8.35
C ALA A 136 -25.85 0.16 -7.64
N ALA A 137 -25.76 0.12 -6.31
CA ALA A 137 -24.89 0.99 -5.55
C ALA A 137 -23.41 0.55 -5.57
N ALA A 138 -23.11 -0.75 -5.49
CA ALA A 138 -21.75 -1.25 -5.63
C ALA A 138 -21.22 -1.04 -7.05
N ALA A 139 -22.08 -1.19 -8.06
CA ALA A 139 -21.73 -0.89 -9.45
C ALA A 139 -21.28 0.57 -9.65
N VAL A 140 -21.85 1.52 -8.91
CA VAL A 140 -21.46 2.94 -8.95
C VAL A 140 -20.25 3.22 -8.06
N LEU A 141 -20.23 2.74 -6.82
CA LEU A 141 -19.23 3.12 -5.81
C LEU A 141 -17.94 2.27 -5.82
N CYS A 142 -17.98 1.07 -6.38
CA CYS A 142 -16.84 0.16 -6.42
C CYS A 142 -16.13 0.12 -7.78
N ARG A 143 -16.53 0.98 -8.73
CA ARG A 143 -15.93 1.10 -10.07
C ARG A 143 -15.37 2.49 -10.29
N ARG A 144 -14.25 2.56 -11.02
CA ARG A 144 -13.62 3.81 -11.49
C ARG A 144 -14.64 4.70 -12.18
N ALA A 145 -14.52 6.02 -12.00
CA ALA A 145 -15.41 7.02 -12.59
C ALA A 145 -15.62 6.81 -14.10
N ASN A 146 -14.55 6.48 -14.84
CA ASN A 146 -14.59 6.24 -16.29
C ASN A 146 -15.41 5.00 -16.69
N ASN A 147 -15.62 4.08 -15.75
CA ASN A 147 -16.41 2.85 -15.92
C ASN A 147 -17.85 3.00 -15.36
N ARG A 148 -18.23 4.20 -14.89
CA ARG A 148 -19.62 4.52 -14.47
C ARG A 148 -20.50 4.92 -15.65
N ALA A 149 -19.89 5.35 -16.76
CA ALA A 149 -20.60 5.74 -17.98
C ALA A 149 -21.31 4.53 -18.60
N GLY A 150 -22.65 4.48 -18.49
CA GLY A 150 -23.47 3.37 -18.98
C GLY A 150 -24.29 2.66 -17.90
N ILE A 151 -24.06 2.96 -16.62
CA ILE A 151 -24.97 2.54 -15.55
C ILE A 151 -26.20 3.46 -15.60
N VAL A 152 -27.31 2.94 -16.13
CA VAL A 152 -28.58 3.66 -16.18
C VAL A 152 -29.05 3.88 -14.74
N ALA A 153 -29.01 5.14 -14.29
CA ALA A 153 -29.65 5.52 -13.04
C ALA A 153 -31.12 5.07 -13.08
N PRO A 154 -31.69 4.59 -11.96
CA PRO A 154 -33.12 4.34 -11.88
C PRO A 154 -33.88 5.55 -12.45
N PRO A 155 -34.90 5.34 -13.30
CA PRO A 155 -35.57 6.43 -13.99
C PRO A 155 -36.02 7.51 -12.98
N LEU A 156 -35.67 8.77 -13.27
CA LEU A 156 -36.19 9.90 -12.51
C LEU A 156 -37.73 9.88 -12.59
N PRO A 157 -38.44 10.12 -11.47
CA PRO A 157 -39.89 10.25 -11.52
C PRO A 157 -40.29 11.47 -12.38
N PRO A 158 -41.46 11.42 -13.05
CA PRO A 158 -41.96 12.55 -13.81
C PRO A 158 -42.14 13.76 -12.87
N SER A 159 -41.62 14.91 -13.29
CA SER A 159 -41.82 16.19 -12.59
C SER A 159 -43.32 16.48 -12.45
N PRO A 160 -43.79 16.99 -11.30
CA PRO A 160 -45.14 17.53 -11.21
C PRO A 160 -45.31 18.67 -12.22
N PRO A 161 -46.51 18.83 -12.82
CA PRO A 161 -46.77 19.91 -13.75
C PRO A 161 -46.52 21.27 -13.08
N PRO A 162 -45.89 22.23 -13.77
CA PRO A 162 -45.60 23.54 -13.20
C PRO A 162 -46.90 24.29 -12.85
N PRO A 163 -46.96 25.00 -11.70
CA PRO A 163 -48.00 25.98 -11.45
C PRO A 163 -48.00 27.06 -12.54
N GLY A 164 -49.19 27.37 -13.06
CA GLY A 164 -49.37 28.29 -14.19
C GLY A 164 -48.69 29.64 -13.98
N LEU A 165 -47.84 30.02 -14.94
CA LEU A 165 -47.16 31.31 -14.97
C LEU A 165 -48.06 32.38 -15.59
N SER A 166 -48.30 33.46 -14.84
CA SER A 166 -48.73 34.75 -15.38
C SER A 166 -47.59 35.42 -16.17
N PRO A 167 -47.88 36.20 -17.23
CA PRO A 167 -46.85 36.77 -18.11
C PRO A 167 -46.45 38.20 -17.73
N SER A 168 -45.15 38.52 -17.82
CA SER A 168 -44.62 39.89 -17.92
C SER A 168 -43.09 39.90 -18.18
N PRO A 169 -42.48 41.01 -18.67
CA PRO A 169 -42.10 41.13 -20.08
C PRO A 169 -40.58 41.26 -20.35
N SER A 170 -40.26 41.21 -21.65
CA SER A 170 -38.96 41.29 -22.34
C SER A 170 -37.94 42.34 -21.84
N PRO A 171 -36.64 42.09 -22.10
CA PRO A 171 -35.67 43.15 -22.34
C PRO A 171 -34.98 43.10 -23.72
N SER A 172 -34.64 44.30 -24.19
CA SER A 172 -33.98 44.67 -25.45
C SER A 172 -32.51 44.23 -25.62
N PRO A 173 -31.95 44.24 -26.84
CA PRO A 173 -30.57 43.84 -27.15
C PRO A 173 -29.60 45.03 -27.34
N SER A 174 -28.30 44.82 -27.06
CA SER A 174 -27.15 45.67 -27.47
C SER A 174 -25.81 44.94 -27.18
N PRO A 175 -24.65 45.35 -27.75
CA PRO A 175 -24.23 45.02 -29.12
C PRO A 175 -22.84 44.36 -29.20
N ALA A 176 -22.51 43.84 -30.39
CA ALA A 176 -21.24 43.22 -30.74
C ALA A 176 -20.07 44.24 -30.79
N THR A 177 -18.89 43.81 -30.33
CA THR A 177 -17.61 44.51 -30.52
C THR A 177 -16.70 43.70 -31.45
N THR A 178 -16.32 44.36 -32.54
CA THR A 178 -15.41 43.91 -33.59
C THR A 178 -13.97 44.32 -33.22
N SER A 179 -12.97 43.47 -33.46
CA SER A 179 -11.56 43.87 -33.41
C SER A 179 -10.75 43.13 -34.48
N SER A 180 -10.20 43.91 -35.43
CA SER A 180 -9.34 43.48 -36.54
C SER A 180 -7.89 43.25 -36.10
N PRO A 181 -7.10 42.44 -36.84
CA PRO A 181 -5.69 42.20 -36.56
C PRO A 181 -4.73 43.11 -37.35
N SER A 182 -3.60 43.47 -36.72
CA SER A 182 -2.46 44.13 -37.37
C SER A 182 -1.42 43.11 -37.82
N MET A 183 -1.10 43.12 -39.11
CA MET A 183 0.07 42.46 -39.69
C MET A 183 1.29 43.39 -39.62
N HIS A 184 2.43 42.87 -39.16
CA HIS A 184 3.76 43.35 -39.54
C HIS A 184 4.64 42.14 -39.85
N GLY A 185 5.16 42.09 -41.07
CA GLY A 185 6.10 41.09 -41.56
C GLY A 185 7.55 41.53 -41.36
N GLY A 186 8.47 40.56 -41.35
CA GLY A 186 9.90 40.84 -41.40
C GLY A 186 10.84 39.71 -40.99
N ASN A 187 11.24 38.92 -41.99
CA ASN A 187 12.59 38.41 -42.23
C ASN A 187 13.10 37.11 -41.55
N THR A 188 13.63 36.26 -42.43
CA THR A 188 14.18 34.91 -42.27
C THR A 188 15.65 34.92 -41.86
N THR A 189 16.03 34.24 -40.76
CA THR A 189 17.33 33.55 -40.64
C THR A 189 17.26 32.43 -39.58
N ALA A 190 17.89 31.30 -39.91
CA ALA A 190 17.89 30.03 -39.21
C ALA A 190 18.55 30.09 -37.81
N GLY A 191 17.99 29.32 -36.86
CA GLY A 191 18.47 29.18 -35.48
C GLY A 191 17.39 29.50 -34.44
N GLY A 192 16.18 28.95 -34.58
CA GLY A 192 15.13 29.14 -33.59
C GLY A 192 15.43 28.35 -32.31
N PRO A 193 15.26 28.93 -31.10
CA PRO A 193 15.32 28.17 -29.86
C PRO A 193 14.27 27.07 -29.90
N SER A 194 14.65 25.83 -29.54
CA SER A 194 13.70 24.74 -29.32
C SER A 194 12.53 25.26 -28.47
N PRO A 195 11.26 25.07 -28.91
CA PRO A 195 10.12 25.40 -28.08
C PRO A 195 10.27 24.70 -26.73
N PRO A 196 9.89 25.33 -25.61
CA PRO A 196 9.92 24.66 -24.32
C PRO A 196 9.06 23.40 -24.42
N ALA A 197 9.68 22.22 -24.34
CA ALA A 197 9.08 20.90 -24.52
C ALA A 197 8.01 20.54 -23.46
N ALA A 198 7.70 21.46 -22.55
CA ALA A 198 6.84 21.24 -21.39
C ALA A 198 5.34 21.01 -21.68
N PRO A 199 4.66 21.69 -22.64
CA PRO A 199 3.21 21.60 -22.74
C PRO A 199 2.75 20.23 -23.26
N CYS A 200 3.46 19.64 -24.23
CA CYS A 200 3.11 18.34 -24.78
C CYS A 200 3.33 17.17 -23.82
N VAL A 201 4.28 17.29 -22.90
CA VAL A 201 4.53 16.26 -21.86
C VAL A 201 3.39 16.19 -20.86
N VAL A 202 2.74 17.32 -20.58
CA VAL A 202 1.58 17.40 -19.69
C VAL A 202 0.29 17.06 -20.44
N ASP A 203 0.15 17.55 -21.68
CA ASP A 203 -1.03 17.38 -22.51
C ASP A 203 -0.67 17.13 -23.99
N GLY A 204 -0.66 15.86 -24.41
CA GLY A 204 -0.43 15.48 -25.80
C GLY A 204 -1.58 15.76 -26.76
N THR A 205 -2.74 16.24 -26.30
CA THR A 205 -3.90 16.54 -27.18
C THR A 205 -3.83 17.93 -27.82
N LEU A 206 -2.88 18.76 -27.40
CA LEU A 206 -2.72 20.11 -27.94
C LEU A 206 -2.29 20.06 -29.43
N PRO A 207 -2.87 20.89 -30.32
CA PRO A 207 -2.54 20.90 -31.75
C PRO A 207 -1.05 21.03 -32.07
N GLU A 208 -0.30 21.80 -31.29
CA GLU A 208 1.15 21.96 -31.43
C GLU A 208 1.95 20.66 -31.20
N CYS A 209 1.35 19.65 -30.55
CA CYS A 209 2.00 18.38 -30.26
C CYS A 209 1.99 17.40 -31.44
N ALA A 210 1.36 17.75 -32.56
CA ALA A 210 1.33 16.93 -33.77
C ALA A 210 2.71 16.57 -34.33
N ASN A 211 3.73 17.40 -34.05
CA ASN A 211 5.12 17.15 -34.45
C ASN A 211 6.05 16.90 -33.25
N PHE A 212 5.50 16.79 -32.05
CA PHE A 212 6.32 16.56 -30.86
C PHE A 212 6.85 15.13 -30.84
N SER A 213 8.12 15.00 -30.47
CA SER A 213 8.77 13.72 -30.21
C SER A 213 9.41 13.79 -28.84
N TYR A 214 8.96 12.93 -27.93
CA TYR A 214 9.55 12.79 -26.61
C TYR A 214 11.03 12.39 -26.75
N PRO A 215 11.96 13.15 -26.12
CA PRO A 215 13.38 12.92 -26.30
C PRO A 215 13.80 11.50 -25.89
N HIS A 216 14.64 10.88 -26.71
CA HIS A 216 15.12 9.52 -26.47
C HIS A 216 15.82 9.37 -25.11
N THR A 217 16.59 10.38 -24.69
CA THR A 217 17.24 10.41 -23.38
C THR A 217 16.24 10.43 -22.22
N SER A 218 15.13 11.16 -22.35
CA SER A 218 14.05 11.18 -21.37
C SER A 218 13.34 9.83 -21.29
N VAL A 219 13.10 9.17 -22.43
CA VAL A 219 12.54 7.82 -22.48
C VAL A 219 13.43 6.81 -21.73
N LEU A 220 14.74 6.83 -21.98
CA LEU A 220 15.68 5.93 -21.30
C LEU A 220 15.76 6.21 -19.80
N ALA A 221 15.71 7.48 -19.39
CA ALA A 221 15.67 7.85 -17.98
C ALA A 221 14.39 7.34 -17.29
N ASP A 222 13.23 7.48 -17.94
CA ASP A 222 11.95 6.98 -17.42
C ASP A 222 11.97 5.45 -17.29
N ILE A 223 12.45 4.72 -18.29
CA ILE A 223 12.62 3.25 -18.22
C ILE A 223 13.56 2.88 -17.08
N SER A 224 14.73 3.52 -16.98
CA SER A 224 15.69 3.25 -15.91
C SER A 224 15.09 3.48 -14.53
N ASN A 225 14.33 4.57 -14.34
CA ASN A 225 13.66 4.86 -13.08
C ASN A 225 12.59 3.82 -12.73
N LEU A 226 11.80 3.41 -13.72
CA LEU A 226 10.76 2.40 -13.56
C LEU A 226 11.34 1.02 -13.22
N CYS A 227 12.34 0.57 -13.98
CA CYS A 227 12.97 -0.73 -13.77
C CYS A 227 13.88 -0.77 -12.54
N THR A 228 14.40 0.38 -12.07
CA THR A 228 15.07 0.44 -10.76
C THR A 228 14.08 0.33 -9.62
N ALA A 229 12.89 0.90 -9.76
CA ALA A 229 11.84 0.84 -8.74
C ALA A 229 11.21 -0.56 -8.66
N MET A 230 11.00 -1.20 -9.81
CA MET A 230 10.34 -2.51 -9.94
C MET A 230 10.92 -3.30 -11.12
N ASP A 231 12.09 -3.90 -10.92
CA ASP A 231 12.85 -4.66 -11.94
C ASP A 231 12.06 -5.82 -12.55
N TYR A 232 11.17 -6.41 -11.78
CA TYR A 232 10.41 -7.60 -12.14
C TYR A 232 9.24 -7.38 -13.11
N MET A 233 8.91 -6.14 -13.49
CA MET A 233 7.81 -5.89 -14.41
C MET A 233 8.07 -6.58 -15.77
N PRO A 234 7.06 -7.20 -16.42
CA PRO A 234 7.22 -7.82 -17.73
C PRO A 234 7.90 -6.94 -18.78
N GLY A 235 7.58 -5.64 -18.80
CA GLY A 235 8.26 -4.68 -19.67
C GLY A 235 9.75 -4.48 -19.36
N CYS A 236 10.15 -4.55 -18.08
CA CYS A 236 11.55 -4.49 -17.66
C CYS A 236 12.30 -5.79 -17.98
N GLY A 237 11.68 -6.96 -17.81
CA GLY A 237 12.24 -8.24 -18.29
C GLY A 237 12.52 -8.23 -19.80
N ILE A 238 11.62 -7.65 -20.60
CA ILE A 238 11.85 -7.45 -22.04
C ILE A 238 13.00 -6.45 -22.27
N SER A 239 13.06 -5.33 -21.53
CA SER A 239 14.15 -4.35 -21.62
C SER A 239 15.52 -4.99 -21.35
N HIS A 240 15.65 -5.79 -20.30
CA HIS A 240 16.89 -6.51 -19.99
C HIS A 240 17.26 -7.54 -21.04
N ALA A 241 16.26 -8.25 -21.60
CA ALA A 241 16.50 -9.17 -22.70
C ALA A 241 16.96 -8.43 -23.98
N CYS A 242 16.49 -7.19 -24.21
CA CYS A 242 16.99 -6.33 -25.29
C CYS A 242 18.44 -5.90 -25.06
N GLU A 243 18.78 -5.48 -23.84
CA GLU A 243 20.16 -5.13 -23.47
C GLU A 243 21.13 -6.31 -23.61
N ALA A 244 20.66 -7.52 -23.29
CA ALA A 244 21.41 -8.76 -23.45
C ALA A 244 21.46 -9.28 -24.89
N GLY A 245 20.79 -8.63 -25.85
CA GLY A 245 20.69 -9.09 -27.24
C GLY A 245 19.90 -10.38 -27.43
N LEU A 246 19.06 -10.76 -26.46
CA LEU A 246 18.17 -11.93 -26.50
C LEU A 246 16.85 -11.62 -27.22
N VAL A 247 16.42 -10.36 -27.17
CA VAL A 247 15.30 -9.81 -27.94
C VAL A 247 15.81 -8.64 -28.77
N SER A 248 15.19 -8.40 -29.92
CA SER A 248 15.61 -7.36 -30.87
C SER A 248 14.43 -6.87 -31.72
N GLY A 249 14.66 -5.82 -32.51
CA GLY A 249 13.66 -5.23 -33.39
C GLY A 249 12.77 -4.21 -32.68
N ASP A 250 11.51 -4.09 -33.14
CA ASP A 250 10.61 -3.02 -32.68
C ASP A 250 10.23 -3.13 -31.19
N TYR A 251 10.31 -4.32 -30.58
CA TYR A 251 10.12 -4.49 -29.13
C TYR A 251 11.15 -3.76 -28.29
N CYS A 252 12.39 -3.66 -28.81
CA CYS A 252 13.51 -3.05 -28.11
C CYS A 252 13.64 -1.56 -28.35
N ARG A 253 12.67 -0.94 -29.04
CA ARG A 253 12.64 0.51 -29.15
C ARG A 253 12.28 1.09 -27.79
N PRO A 254 13.06 2.05 -27.26
CA PRO A 254 12.81 2.56 -25.91
C PRO A 254 11.38 3.08 -25.70
N PHE A 255 10.78 3.77 -26.67
CA PHE A 255 9.41 4.26 -26.49
C PHE A 255 8.38 3.13 -26.42
N THR A 256 8.58 2.02 -27.14
CA THR A 256 7.76 0.81 -27.04
C THR A 256 7.93 0.13 -25.68
N LEU A 257 9.16 0.03 -25.17
CA LEU A 257 9.44 -0.51 -23.83
C LEU A 257 8.77 0.34 -22.74
N LEU A 258 8.92 1.66 -22.80
CA LEU A 258 8.26 2.60 -21.89
C LEU A 258 6.74 2.44 -21.94
N ALA A 259 6.15 2.39 -23.14
CA ALA A 259 4.72 2.17 -23.32
C ALA A 259 4.26 0.85 -22.70
N THR A 260 5.05 -0.22 -22.85
CA THR A 260 4.74 -1.55 -22.30
C THR A 260 4.80 -1.55 -20.78
N ILE A 261 5.82 -0.94 -20.18
CA ILE A 261 5.95 -0.80 -18.72
C ILE A 261 4.79 0.04 -18.16
N CYS A 262 4.46 1.15 -18.81
CA CYS A 262 3.40 2.04 -18.35
C CYS A 262 1.98 1.54 -18.61
N ALA A 263 1.80 0.58 -19.53
CA ALA A 263 0.55 -0.14 -19.67
C ALA A 263 0.30 -1.07 -18.46
N ASP A 264 1.35 -1.66 -17.88
CA ASP A 264 1.27 -2.50 -16.70
C ASP A 264 0.97 -1.69 -15.43
N MET A 265 1.78 -0.67 -15.16
CA MET A 265 1.64 0.17 -13.95
C MET A 265 1.57 1.66 -14.27
N PRO A 266 0.43 2.16 -14.78
CA PRO A 266 0.29 3.57 -15.18
C PRO A 266 0.43 4.56 -14.00
N GLY A 267 0.31 4.10 -12.76
CA GLY A 267 0.43 4.94 -11.57
C GLY A 267 1.87 5.32 -11.19
N MET A 268 2.89 4.68 -11.76
CA MET A 268 4.27 4.92 -11.36
C MET A 268 4.77 6.30 -11.81
N ALA A 269 5.63 6.92 -11.00
CA ALA A 269 6.14 8.27 -11.26
C ALA A 269 6.84 8.40 -12.64
N GLY A 270 7.61 7.38 -13.04
CA GLY A 270 8.25 7.33 -14.36
C GLY A 270 7.27 7.20 -15.54
N CYS A 271 5.98 6.94 -15.28
CA CYS A 271 4.93 6.91 -16.29
C CYS A 271 4.15 8.23 -16.40
N LYS A 272 4.46 9.24 -15.57
CA LYS A 272 3.76 10.53 -15.57
C LYS A 272 3.84 11.23 -16.92
N SER A 273 5.04 11.34 -17.49
CA SER A 273 5.28 11.93 -18.82
C SER A 273 4.57 11.14 -19.92
N TYR A 274 4.72 9.81 -19.93
CA TYR A 274 4.06 8.95 -20.91
C TYR A 274 2.53 9.11 -20.87
N ARG A 275 1.91 9.22 -19.69
CA ARG A 275 0.46 9.40 -19.55
C ARG A 275 -0.03 10.74 -20.07
N GLY A 276 0.70 11.82 -19.82
CA GLY A 276 0.37 13.13 -20.38
C GLY A 276 0.50 13.15 -21.90
N LEU A 277 1.60 12.55 -22.40
CA LEU A 277 1.89 12.43 -23.83
C LEU A 277 0.89 11.55 -24.57
N CYS A 278 0.58 10.36 -24.05
CA CYS A 278 -0.15 9.31 -24.75
C CYS A 278 -1.57 9.07 -24.21
N LYS A 279 -2.21 10.10 -23.66
CA LYS A 279 -3.64 10.03 -23.31
C LYS A 279 -4.52 9.88 -24.56
N ALA A 280 -5.76 9.45 -24.35
CA ALA A 280 -6.75 9.33 -25.43
C ALA A 280 -6.89 10.65 -26.19
N GLY A 281 -6.83 10.59 -27.53
CA GLY A 281 -6.87 11.77 -28.40
C GLY A 281 -5.53 12.49 -28.58
N SER A 282 -4.42 11.96 -28.05
CA SER A 282 -3.10 12.54 -28.27
C SER A 282 -2.76 12.68 -29.75
N LEU A 283 -2.17 13.82 -30.09
CA LEU A 283 -1.64 14.13 -31.42
C LEU A 283 -0.16 13.78 -31.55
N VAL A 284 0.51 13.34 -30.48
CA VAL A 284 1.93 12.95 -30.48
C VAL A 284 2.14 11.67 -31.33
N PRO A 285 2.87 11.73 -32.46
CA PRO A 285 2.96 10.60 -33.40
C PRO A 285 3.60 9.34 -32.80
N GLN A 286 4.51 9.50 -31.84
CA GLN A 286 5.15 8.36 -31.15
C GLN A 286 4.13 7.47 -30.44
N CYS A 287 3.05 8.03 -29.87
CA CYS A 287 2.04 7.26 -29.15
C CYS A 287 1.25 6.31 -30.07
N ALA A 288 1.01 6.71 -31.32
CA ALA A 288 0.33 5.88 -32.32
C ALA A 288 1.28 4.89 -33.01
N THR A 289 2.53 5.31 -33.26
CA THR A 289 3.51 4.50 -34.01
C THR A 289 4.31 3.54 -33.16
N ARG A 290 4.40 3.77 -31.85
CA ARG A 290 5.14 2.96 -30.87
C ARG A 290 4.26 2.59 -29.67
N PRO A 291 3.15 1.86 -29.89
CA PRO A 291 2.28 1.44 -28.81
C PRO A 291 2.99 0.41 -27.90
N ALA A 292 2.37 0.13 -26.75
CA ALA A 292 2.75 -0.99 -25.89
C ALA A 292 2.70 -2.31 -26.67
N ILE A 293 3.57 -3.25 -26.31
CA ILE A 293 3.61 -4.58 -26.91
C ILE A 293 2.26 -5.27 -26.66
N PRO A 294 1.51 -5.64 -27.72
CA PRO A 294 0.14 -6.14 -27.58
C PRO A 294 0.05 -7.37 -26.67
N LYS A 295 -0.95 -7.36 -25.78
CA LYS A 295 -1.23 -8.47 -24.83
C LYS A 295 -0.04 -8.87 -23.95
N THR A 296 0.95 -8.00 -23.75
CA THR A 296 1.96 -8.26 -22.73
C THR A 296 1.25 -8.43 -21.39
N PRO A 297 1.48 -9.54 -20.66
CA PRO A 297 0.81 -9.77 -19.39
C PRO A 297 1.21 -8.67 -18.41
N PHE A 298 0.25 -8.24 -17.60
CA PHE A 298 0.54 -7.39 -16.45
C PHE A 298 1.32 -8.17 -15.39
N THR A 299 2.12 -7.49 -14.57
CA THR A 299 2.87 -8.10 -13.47
C THR A 299 1.96 -8.99 -12.61
N LYS A 300 0.76 -8.50 -12.25
CA LYS A 300 -0.21 -9.26 -11.45
C LYS A 300 -0.75 -10.49 -12.17
N GLN A 301 -0.95 -10.41 -13.49
CA GLN A 301 -1.43 -11.55 -14.28
C GLN A 301 -0.35 -12.63 -14.38
N ALA A 302 0.90 -12.24 -14.68
CA ALA A 302 2.04 -13.15 -14.72
C ALA A 302 2.26 -13.82 -13.35
N GLN A 303 2.25 -13.04 -12.27
CA GLN A 303 2.35 -13.54 -10.90
C GLN A 303 1.25 -14.56 -10.57
N SER A 304 -0.01 -14.22 -10.84
CA SER A 304 -1.14 -15.12 -10.55
C SER A 304 -1.03 -16.45 -11.30
N LEU A 305 -0.56 -16.43 -12.55
CA LEU A 305 -0.39 -17.63 -13.35
C LEU A 305 0.79 -18.47 -12.83
N ILE A 306 1.91 -17.85 -12.46
CA ILE A 306 3.04 -18.56 -11.87
C ILE A 306 2.63 -19.21 -10.54
N ASP A 307 1.92 -18.50 -9.67
CA ASP A 307 1.39 -19.07 -8.42
C ASP A 307 0.50 -20.29 -8.68
N THR A 308 -0.36 -20.20 -9.71
CA THR A 308 -1.23 -21.30 -10.12
C THR A 308 -0.41 -22.50 -10.60
N VAL A 309 0.55 -22.30 -11.50
CA VAL A 309 1.44 -23.36 -12.01
C VAL A 309 2.21 -24.00 -10.86
N CYS A 310 2.75 -23.20 -9.96
CA CYS A 310 3.51 -23.67 -8.79
C CYS A 310 2.66 -24.43 -7.78
N SER A 311 1.37 -24.14 -7.69
CA SER A 311 0.44 -24.89 -6.85
C SER A 311 0.00 -26.22 -7.48
N ALA A 312 -0.13 -26.27 -8.81
CA ALA A 312 -0.67 -27.41 -9.55
C ALA A 312 0.40 -28.43 -9.91
N THR A 313 1.61 -27.97 -10.23
CA THR A 313 2.71 -28.82 -10.67
C THR A 313 3.93 -28.55 -9.79
N PRO A 314 4.53 -29.57 -9.16
CA PRO A 314 5.82 -29.41 -8.51
C PRO A 314 6.89 -29.23 -9.59
N ALA A 315 7.03 -28.01 -10.11
CA ALA A 315 8.16 -27.56 -10.90
C ALA A 315 9.13 -26.82 -9.95
N PRO A 316 9.90 -27.55 -9.11
CA PRO A 316 10.56 -26.98 -7.94
C PRO A 316 11.48 -25.81 -8.32
N ALA A 317 12.30 -25.97 -9.36
CA ALA A 317 13.31 -24.96 -9.70
C ALA A 317 12.73 -23.57 -10.05
N LEU A 318 11.59 -23.52 -10.74
CA LEU A 318 10.94 -22.24 -11.07
C LEU A 318 10.30 -21.65 -9.81
N CYS A 319 9.57 -22.46 -9.06
CA CYS A 319 8.82 -22.02 -7.89
C CYS A 319 9.73 -21.66 -6.70
N ASP A 320 10.96 -22.17 -6.69
CA ASP A 320 12.00 -21.81 -5.72
C ASP A 320 12.56 -20.40 -5.99
N THR A 321 12.62 -19.99 -7.27
CA THR A 321 13.26 -18.73 -7.71
C THR A 321 12.27 -17.62 -8.06
N CYS A 322 11.05 -17.98 -8.39
CA CYS A 322 9.96 -17.09 -8.73
C CYS A 322 8.71 -17.54 -7.98
N ASN A 323 8.43 -16.87 -6.87
CA ASN A 323 7.24 -17.12 -6.05
C ASN A 323 6.68 -15.79 -5.54
N GLN A 324 5.67 -15.88 -4.69
CA GLN A 324 5.10 -14.69 -4.08
C GLN A 324 6.13 -13.82 -3.33
N LEU A 325 7.25 -14.35 -2.81
CA LEU A 325 8.27 -13.54 -2.12
C LEU A 325 9.07 -12.63 -3.07
N GLY A 326 9.13 -12.99 -4.34
CA GLY A 326 9.86 -12.25 -5.35
C GLY A 326 10.04 -13.10 -6.59
N CYS A 327 10.04 -12.43 -7.72
CA CYS A 327 10.38 -13.02 -9.00
C CYS A 327 11.24 -11.99 -9.73
N PRO A 328 12.50 -12.28 -10.05
CA PRO A 328 13.36 -11.30 -10.72
C PRO A 328 12.90 -11.00 -12.15
N ASP A 329 12.19 -11.93 -12.78
CA ASP A 329 11.68 -11.79 -14.14
C ASP A 329 10.37 -12.57 -14.28
N TYR A 330 9.23 -11.88 -14.11
CA TYR A 330 7.92 -12.52 -14.25
C TYR A 330 7.65 -13.00 -15.67
N ILE A 331 8.19 -12.35 -16.71
CA ILE A 331 7.90 -12.75 -18.09
C ILE A 331 8.73 -13.97 -18.50
N GLY A 332 9.99 -14.06 -18.08
CA GLY A 332 10.82 -15.25 -18.24
C GLY A 332 10.29 -16.42 -17.43
N ALA A 333 9.88 -16.19 -16.19
CA ALA A 333 9.27 -17.21 -15.37
C ALA A 333 7.94 -17.72 -15.95
N LEU A 334 7.11 -16.83 -16.49
CA LEU A 334 5.88 -17.20 -17.17
C LEU A 334 6.15 -18.08 -18.38
N ALA A 335 7.11 -17.69 -19.23
CA ALA A 335 7.51 -18.46 -20.39
C ALA A 335 8.01 -19.85 -20.00
N ALA A 336 8.83 -19.96 -18.96
CA ALA A 336 9.33 -21.23 -18.45
C ALA A 336 8.22 -22.09 -17.82
N ALA A 337 7.33 -21.49 -17.03
CA ALA A 337 6.17 -22.14 -16.41
C ALA A 337 5.27 -22.76 -17.48
N CYS A 338 4.87 -21.94 -18.45
CA CYS A 338 4.01 -22.40 -19.52
C CYS A 338 4.73 -23.39 -20.41
N ALA A 339 6.01 -23.24 -20.74
CA ALA A 339 6.73 -24.28 -21.48
C ALA A 339 6.78 -25.63 -20.75
N ALA A 340 6.88 -25.64 -19.42
CA ALA A 340 6.96 -26.87 -18.61
C ALA A 340 5.58 -27.53 -18.38
N ALA A 341 4.54 -26.73 -18.19
CA ALA A 341 3.18 -27.21 -17.90
C ALA A 341 2.15 -26.50 -18.78
N PRO A 342 2.15 -26.76 -20.08
CA PRO A 342 1.51 -25.86 -21.02
C PRO A 342 -0.02 -26.04 -21.09
N ASN A 343 -0.55 -27.12 -20.50
CA ASN A 343 -1.98 -27.32 -20.28
C ASN A 343 -2.51 -26.66 -18.98
N THR A 344 -1.66 -25.91 -18.26
CA THR A 344 -2.10 -25.20 -17.05
C THR A 344 -3.08 -24.10 -17.43
N GLU A 345 -4.17 -23.99 -16.68
CA GLU A 345 -5.17 -22.95 -16.86
C GLU A 345 -4.50 -21.56 -16.85
N GLY A 346 -4.82 -20.74 -17.86
CA GLY A 346 -4.22 -19.42 -18.07
C GLY A 346 -3.03 -19.38 -19.03
N CYS A 347 -2.30 -20.47 -19.26
CA CYS A 347 -1.17 -20.46 -20.22
C CYS A 347 -1.63 -20.22 -21.67
N ALA A 348 -2.73 -20.84 -22.09
CA ALA A 348 -3.29 -20.63 -23.43
C ALA A 348 -3.82 -19.19 -23.63
N GLU A 349 -4.49 -18.61 -22.65
CA GLU A 349 -5.05 -17.27 -22.79
C GLU A 349 -3.98 -16.17 -22.67
N LEU A 350 -3.11 -16.29 -21.65
CA LEU A 350 -2.16 -15.25 -21.30
C LEU A 350 -0.86 -15.36 -22.09
N TYR A 351 -0.17 -16.51 -22.02
CA TYR A 351 1.13 -16.69 -22.64
C TYR A 351 1.01 -16.92 -24.15
N GLU A 352 0.18 -17.86 -24.61
CA GLU A 352 0.01 -18.08 -26.05
C GLU A 352 -0.70 -16.89 -26.71
N GLY A 353 -1.67 -16.29 -26.02
CA GLY A 353 -2.33 -15.07 -26.47
C GLY A 353 -1.35 -13.91 -26.66
N TRP A 354 -0.43 -13.70 -25.71
CA TRP A 354 0.67 -12.74 -25.84
C TRP A 354 1.58 -13.07 -27.01
N CYS A 355 2.07 -14.30 -27.10
CA CYS A 355 2.99 -14.72 -28.16
C CYS A 355 2.39 -14.61 -29.56
N ALA A 356 1.12 -14.99 -29.74
CA ALA A 356 0.40 -14.80 -30.99
C ALA A 356 0.23 -13.31 -31.34
N ALA A 357 -0.10 -12.47 -30.36
CA ALA A 357 -0.27 -11.03 -30.58
C ALA A 357 1.05 -10.31 -30.88
N ALA A 358 2.13 -10.72 -30.22
CA ALA A 358 3.50 -10.27 -30.47
C ALA A 358 3.95 -10.63 -31.90
N ALA A 359 3.82 -11.89 -32.30
CA ALA A 359 4.16 -12.33 -33.65
C ALA A 359 3.38 -11.57 -34.74
N ALA A 360 2.08 -11.29 -34.52
CA ALA A 360 1.27 -10.48 -35.43
C ALA A 360 1.66 -8.98 -35.44
N TRP A 361 2.36 -8.50 -34.41
CA TRP A 361 2.85 -7.13 -34.33
C TRP A 361 4.17 -6.95 -35.07
N GLU A 362 5.10 -7.91 -34.97
CA GLU A 362 6.34 -7.96 -35.77
C GLU A 362 6.09 -7.78 -37.27
N GLY A 363 5.06 -8.45 -37.80
CA GLY A 363 4.71 -8.36 -39.22
C GLY A 363 4.25 -6.99 -39.70
N ARG A 364 3.85 -6.07 -38.80
CA ARG A 364 3.35 -4.74 -39.14
C ARG A 364 4.44 -3.66 -39.15
N GLY A 365 5.48 -3.78 -38.32
CA GLY A 365 6.59 -2.82 -38.27
C GLY A 365 7.50 -2.86 -39.50
N ASN A 366 7.72 -4.06 -40.06
CA ASN A 366 8.62 -4.27 -41.20
C ASN A 366 8.06 -3.77 -42.55
N ALA A 367 6.79 -3.40 -42.63
CA ALA A 367 6.24 -2.78 -43.84
C ALA A 367 6.71 -1.32 -44.04
N LEU A 368 7.34 -0.70 -43.02
CA LEU A 368 7.74 0.72 -43.03
C LEU A 368 9.27 0.94 -42.96
N ALA A 369 10.10 -0.11 -42.96
CA ALA A 369 11.56 0.02 -43.01
C ALA A 369 12.16 -1.09 -43.91
N ALA A 370 12.86 -0.69 -44.98
CA ALA A 370 13.39 -1.61 -46.00
C ALA A 370 14.64 -2.41 -45.53
N ASP A 371 15.07 -2.21 -44.28
CA ASP A 371 16.37 -2.65 -43.77
C ASP A 371 16.24 -3.68 -42.63
N ALA A 372 15.02 -4.14 -42.35
CA ALA A 372 14.74 -5.03 -41.23
C ALA A 372 15.27 -6.45 -41.48
N ILE A 373 16.48 -6.71 -40.99
CA ILE A 373 17.04 -8.06 -40.83
C ILE A 373 16.06 -8.91 -40.00
N ALA A 374 15.79 -10.13 -40.44
CA ALA A 374 14.83 -11.11 -39.92
C ALA A 374 15.05 -11.61 -38.47
N ASN A 375 15.73 -10.83 -37.63
CA ASN A 375 16.06 -11.16 -36.25
C ASN A 375 15.25 -10.32 -35.25
N SER A 376 14.01 -9.92 -35.53
CA SER A 376 13.12 -9.48 -34.44
C SER A 376 12.45 -10.73 -33.89
N SER A 377 12.77 -11.14 -32.67
CA SER A 377 12.16 -12.35 -32.17
C SER A 377 11.90 -12.22 -30.69
N LEU A 378 10.64 -11.95 -30.36
CA LEU A 378 10.11 -12.31 -29.05
C LEU A 378 10.20 -13.84 -28.80
N VAL A 379 10.67 -14.63 -29.78
CA VAL A 379 10.96 -16.08 -29.72
C VAL A 379 11.80 -16.48 -28.52
N TYR A 380 12.66 -15.61 -27.96
CA TYR A 380 13.33 -15.90 -26.70
C TYR A 380 12.34 -16.31 -25.60
N TYR A 381 11.25 -15.55 -25.47
CA TYR A 381 10.15 -15.86 -24.57
C TYR A 381 9.11 -16.77 -25.22
N CYS A 382 8.83 -16.61 -26.51
CA CYS A 382 7.77 -17.30 -27.26
C CYS A 382 8.29 -18.50 -28.05
N LYS A 383 8.98 -19.43 -27.39
CA LYS A 383 9.44 -20.64 -28.06
C LYS A 383 8.24 -21.49 -28.47
N PRO A 384 8.16 -21.95 -29.74
CA PRO A 384 7.16 -22.91 -30.15
C PRO A 384 7.43 -24.21 -29.37
N SER A 385 6.65 -24.44 -28.33
CA SER A 385 6.66 -25.70 -27.63
C SER A 385 6.17 -26.77 -28.61
N ALA A 386 6.97 -27.82 -28.84
CA ALA A 386 6.65 -28.88 -29.80
C ALA A 386 5.31 -29.60 -29.49
N ALA A 387 4.81 -29.45 -28.26
CA ALA A 387 3.48 -29.91 -27.85
C ALA A 387 2.32 -29.12 -28.50
N TYR A 388 2.57 -27.91 -29.06
CA TYR A 388 1.53 -27.00 -29.57
C TYR A 388 1.49 -26.89 -31.09
N ALA A 389 2.59 -27.23 -31.77
CA ALA A 389 2.60 -27.36 -33.22
C ALA A 389 1.67 -28.49 -33.71
N ALA A 390 1.16 -29.33 -32.80
CA ALA A 390 0.26 -30.44 -33.07
C ALA A 390 -1.23 -30.17 -32.80
N LEU A 391 -1.64 -28.94 -32.41
CA LEU A 391 -3.07 -28.63 -32.22
C LEU A 391 -3.76 -28.37 -33.57
N PRO A 392 -4.72 -29.21 -34.02
CA PRO A 392 -5.49 -28.96 -35.22
C PRO A 392 -6.64 -27.97 -34.97
N SER A 393 -7.03 -27.19 -35.99
CA SER A 393 -8.28 -26.41 -36.03
C SER A 393 -9.52 -27.28 -35.74
N PRO A 394 -10.58 -26.76 -35.09
CA PRO A 394 -11.64 -27.60 -34.51
C PRO A 394 -12.74 -28.01 -35.51
N ALA A 395 -12.91 -29.32 -35.71
CA ALA A 395 -14.19 -30.07 -35.92
C ALA A 395 -13.92 -31.61 -35.82
N PRO A 396 -14.94 -32.48 -35.60
CA PRO A 396 -15.37 -33.04 -34.32
C PRO A 396 -14.87 -34.47 -33.99
N ALA A 397 -14.77 -34.72 -32.67
CA ALA A 397 -14.79 -35.95 -31.86
C ALA A 397 -14.43 -37.35 -32.46
N ALA A 398 -13.38 -37.98 -31.90
CA ALA A 398 -13.36 -39.44 -31.62
C ALA A 398 -12.28 -39.88 -30.59
N ALA A 399 -12.76 -40.61 -29.57
CA ALA A 399 -12.23 -41.64 -28.66
C ALA A 399 -10.73 -41.84 -28.29
N SER A 400 -10.51 -42.00 -26.97
CA SER A 400 -9.31 -42.47 -26.24
C SER A 400 -8.92 -43.94 -26.47
N PRO A 401 -7.69 -44.36 -26.06
CA PRO A 401 -7.57 -45.23 -24.88
C PRO A 401 -6.39 -44.94 -23.93
N SER A 402 -6.38 -45.66 -22.79
CA SER A 402 -5.67 -45.44 -21.52
C SER A 402 -4.50 -46.46 -21.30
N PRO A 403 -3.82 -46.57 -20.13
CA PRO A 403 -2.36 -46.38 -20.00
C PRO A 403 -1.57 -47.62 -19.53
N ALA A 404 -0.23 -47.52 -19.45
CA ALA A 404 0.69 -48.54 -18.93
C ALA A 404 1.51 -48.01 -17.73
N PRO A 405 2.05 -48.89 -16.84
CA PRO A 405 2.16 -48.63 -15.40
C PRO A 405 3.51 -48.06 -14.92
N SER A 406 3.44 -47.37 -13.77
CA SER A 406 4.54 -46.77 -13.00
C SER A 406 5.49 -47.79 -12.33
N PRO A 407 6.77 -47.46 -12.13
CA PRO A 407 7.62 -48.15 -11.17
C PRO A 407 7.88 -47.35 -9.88
N SER A 408 8.15 -48.13 -8.84
CA SER A 408 8.15 -47.87 -7.40
C SER A 408 9.20 -46.87 -6.88
N SER A 409 8.81 -46.18 -5.80
CA SER A 409 9.62 -45.27 -4.99
C SER A 409 10.49 -46.00 -3.95
N VAL A 410 11.69 -45.46 -3.73
CA VAL A 410 12.68 -45.84 -2.71
C VAL A 410 12.65 -44.79 -1.58
N PRO A 411 12.73 -45.17 -0.29
CA PRO A 411 12.69 -44.22 0.82
C PRO A 411 14.10 -43.64 1.09
N SER A 412 14.25 -42.32 1.00
CA SER A 412 15.51 -41.62 1.29
C SER A 412 15.29 -40.40 2.19
N GLY A 413 15.91 -40.43 3.37
CA GLY A 413 16.43 -39.32 4.17
C GLY A 413 15.57 -38.05 4.35
N SER A 414 15.03 -37.88 5.55
CA SER A 414 14.27 -36.73 6.03
C SER A 414 15.05 -35.39 5.93
N SER A 415 14.86 -34.67 4.83
CA SER A 415 15.03 -33.20 4.80
C SER A 415 13.91 -32.54 5.62
N PRO A 416 14.19 -31.47 6.41
CA PRO A 416 13.14 -30.70 7.05
C PRO A 416 12.16 -30.17 6.02
N ALA A 417 10.90 -30.54 6.24
CA ALA A 417 9.84 -30.70 5.28
C ALA A 417 9.13 -29.37 4.86
N PRO A 418 8.39 -29.36 3.74
CA PRO A 418 7.52 -28.28 3.21
C PRO A 418 6.60 -27.53 4.19
N ALA A 419 6.49 -27.97 5.44
CA ALA A 419 5.81 -27.25 6.51
C ALA A 419 6.45 -25.88 6.83
N ALA A 420 7.77 -25.72 6.64
CA ALA A 420 8.47 -24.47 6.92
C ALA A 420 8.00 -23.32 6.01
N ALA A 421 7.85 -23.59 4.71
CA ALA A 421 7.36 -22.59 3.75
C ALA A 421 5.90 -22.20 4.02
N ALA A 422 5.07 -23.16 4.48
CA ALA A 422 3.67 -22.90 4.78
C ALA A 422 3.46 -21.86 5.91
N CYS A 423 4.36 -21.82 6.90
CA CYS A 423 4.26 -20.88 8.02
C CYS A 423 4.53 -19.42 7.66
N VAL A 424 5.17 -19.16 6.52
CA VAL A 424 5.31 -17.81 5.99
C VAL A 424 3.98 -17.28 5.46
N TRP A 425 3.12 -18.16 4.92
CA TRP A 425 1.87 -17.79 4.27
C TRP A 425 0.65 -17.92 5.20
N ASP A 426 0.63 -18.95 6.04
CA ASP A 426 -0.39 -19.19 7.05
C ASP A 426 0.27 -19.44 8.41
N PRO A 427 0.60 -18.36 9.15
CA PRO A 427 1.27 -18.48 10.44
C PRO A 427 0.33 -18.95 11.55
N THR A 428 -0.96 -19.16 11.29
CA THR A 428 -1.95 -19.54 12.31
C THR A 428 -1.98 -21.04 12.57
N ARG A 429 -1.36 -21.83 11.69
CA ARG A 429 -1.27 -23.29 11.78
C ARG A 429 -0.52 -23.73 13.04
N ALA A 430 -0.98 -24.81 13.67
CA ALA A 430 -0.46 -25.27 14.96
C ALA A 430 1.03 -25.57 14.92
N GLU A 431 1.51 -26.14 13.82
CA GLU A 431 2.91 -26.46 13.54
C GLU A 431 3.83 -25.23 13.46
N CYS A 432 3.29 -24.03 13.21
CA CYS A 432 4.08 -22.80 13.17
C CYS A 432 4.57 -22.34 14.55
N GLY A 433 4.10 -22.98 15.63
CA GLY A 433 4.60 -22.78 16.99
C GLY A 433 6.09 -23.10 17.20
N ALA A 434 6.71 -23.84 16.26
CA ALA A 434 8.15 -24.12 16.28
C ALA A 434 8.90 -23.48 15.10
N TYR A 435 8.20 -22.73 14.24
CA TYR A 435 8.81 -22.15 13.04
C TYR A 435 9.71 -20.97 13.39
N VAL A 436 10.89 -20.93 12.78
CA VAL A 436 11.86 -19.83 12.89
C VAL A 436 12.20 -19.38 11.47
N TYR A 437 11.86 -18.15 11.14
CA TYR A 437 12.27 -17.50 9.90
C TYR A 437 13.80 -17.44 9.83
N PRO A 438 14.43 -18.03 8.79
CA PRO A 438 15.88 -18.17 8.73
C PRO A 438 16.61 -16.83 8.86
N SER A 439 17.65 -16.79 9.68
CA SER A 439 18.42 -15.55 9.89
C SER A 439 19.08 -15.02 8.63
N THR A 440 19.41 -15.89 7.68
CA THR A 440 19.91 -15.50 6.34
C THR A 440 18.86 -14.75 5.54
N SER A 441 17.60 -15.23 5.53
CA SER A 441 16.47 -14.56 4.89
C SER A 441 16.18 -13.22 5.56
N VAL A 442 16.18 -13.18 6.90
CA VAL A 442 16.02 -11.93 7.66
C VAL A 442 17.10 -10.90 7.32
N LEU A 443 18.36 -11.31 7.25
CA LEU A 443 19.47 -10.42 6.89
C LEU A 443 19.37 -9.94 5.45
N ALA A 444 18.94 -10.80 4.52
CA ALA A 444 18.69 -10.41 3.13
C ALA A 444 17.57 -9.36 3.04
N ASP A 445 16.46 -9.57 3.76
CA ASP A 445 15.33 -8.64 3.82
C ASP A 445 15.77 -7.28 4.40
N VAL A 446 16.44 -7.28 5.55
CA VAL A 446 16.97 -6.04 6.17
C VAL A 446 17.95 -5.33 5.24
N THR A 447 18.88 -6.06 4.61
CA THR A 447 19.85 -5.48 3.67
C THR A 447 19.16 -4.86 2.46
N SER A 448 18.19 -5.56 1.88
CA SER A 448 17.42 -5.06 0.73
C SER A 448 16.63 -3.81 1.10
N LEU A 449 15.95 -3.81 2.25
CA LEU A 449 15.17 -2.67 2.74
C LEU A 449 16.08 -1.46 2.98
N CYS A 450 17.21 -1.64 3.66
CA CYS A 450 18.14 -0.55 3.97
C CYS A 450 18.93 -0.06 2.76
N LYS A 451 19.06 -0.87 1.70
CA LYS A 451 19.58 -0.40 0.41
C LYS A 451 18.57 0.51 -0.30
N MET A 452 17.27 0.19 -0.23
CA MET A 452 16.21 0.99 -0.87
C MET A 452 15.92 2.29 -0.10
N MET A 453 15.89 2.24 1.23
CA MET A 453 15.63 3.40 2.08
C MET A 453 16.58 3.42 3.29
N PRO A 454 17.82 3.89 3.12
CA PRO A 454 18.83 3.87 4.18
C PRO A 454 18.48 4.73 5.40
N TYR A 455 17.61 5.72 5.22
CA TYR A 455 17.22 6.68 6.25
C TYR A 455 16.10 6.20 7.19
N MET A 456 15.59 4.98 7.03
CA MET A 456 14.59 4.45 7.96
C MET A 456 15.17 4.29 9.37
N PRO A 457 14.45 4.63 10.44
CA PRO A 457 14.93 4.47 11.82
C PRO A 457 15.48 3.06 12.12
N GLY A 458 14.81 2.01 11.63
CA GLY A 458 15.31 0.64 11.77
C GLY A 458 16.64 0.37 11.03
N CYS A 459 16.87 1.01 9.88
CA CYS A 459 18.11 0.91 9.11
C CYS A 459 19.27 1.70 9.74
N ILE A 460 18.98 2.86 10.31
CA ILE A 460 19.95 3.64 11.08
C ILE A 460 20.41 2.85 12.31
N ILE A 461 19.47 2.21 13.02
CA ILE A 461 19.79 1.33 14.15
C ILE A 461 20.60 0.11 13.68
N ALA A 462 20.26 -0.50 12.54
CA ALA A 462 21.03 -1.59 11.95
C ALA A 462 22.49 -1.16 11.64
N GLY A 463 22.68 0.03 11.07
CA GLY A 463 24.00 0.63 10.85
C GLY A 463 24.78 0.84 12.14
N ALA A 464 24.12 1.37 13.18
CA ALA A 464 24.70 1.53 14.51
C ALA A 464 25.11 0.19 15.14
N CYS A 465 24.32 -0.87 14.93
CA CYS A 465 24.67 -2.23 15.38
C CYS A 465 25.93 -2.77 14.68
N VAL A 466 26.04 -2.59 13.36
CA VAL A 466 27.24 -2.98 12.59
C VAL A 466 28.47 -2.18 13.03
N ALA A 467 28.29 -0.89 13.35
CA ALA A 467 29.35 -0.02 13.85
C ALA A 467 29.73 -0.27 15.33
N GLY A 468 29.04 -1.17 16.04
CA GLY A 468 29.26 -1.41 17.47
C GLY A 468 28.79 -0.26 18.37
N LEU A 469 27.99 0.67 17.85
CA LEU A 469 27.39 1.79 18.58
C LEU A 469 26.10 1.40 19.32
N ALA A 470 25.46 0.33 18.87
CA ALA A 470 24.34 -0.34 19.54
C ALA A 470 24.64 -1.83 19.73
N SER A 471 24.04 -2.45 20.75
CA SER A 471 24.22 -3.90 21.02
C SER A 471 23.01 -4.53 21.70
N GLY A 472 22.98 -5.87 21.73
CA GLY A 472 21.95 -6.69 22.39
C GLY A 472 20.73 -6.99 21.52
N ASP A 473 19.56 -7.14 22.15
CA ASP A 473 18.35 -7.61 21.46
C ASP A 473 17.87 -6.65 20.35
N TYR A 474 18.16 -5.35 20.45
CA TYR A 474 17.94 -4.35 19.38
C TYR A 474 18.65 -4.71 18.08
N CYS A 475 19.82 -5.34 18.19
CA CYS A 475 20.67 -5.69 17.06
C CYS A 475 20.39 -7.09 16.53
N ARG A 476 19.35 -7.77 17.04
CA ARG A 476 18.94 -9.04 16.45
C ARG A 476 18.31 -8.76 15.09
N PRO A 477 18.74 -9.47 14.02
CA PRO A 477 18.25 -9.22 12.68
C PRO A 477 16.71 -9.19 12.58
N PHE A 478 16.02 -10.07 13.32
CA PHE A 478 14.56 -10.14 13.27
C PHE A 478 13.89 -8.94 13.95
N THR A 479 14.45 -8.44 15.05
CA THR A 479 13.99 -7.20 15.69
C THR A 479 14.18 -5.99 14.77
N LEU A 480 15.32 -5.92 14.08
CA LEU A 480 15.58 -4.87 13.09
C LEU A 480 14.55 -4.94 11.94
N LEU A 481 14.31 -6.14 11.39
CA LEU A 481 13.27 -6.36 10.38
C LEU A 481 11.89 -5.93 10.90
N ALA A 482 11.52 -6.36 12.11
CA ALA A 482 10.25 -6.01 12.73
C ALA A 482 10.09 -4.49 12.90
N THR A 483 11.16 -3.79 13.26
CA THR A 483 11.19 -2.33 13.43
C THR A 483 11.02 -1.61 12.08
N ILE A 484 11.74 -2.05 11.05
CA ILE A 484 11.61 -1.50 9.69
C ILE A 484 10.21 -1.73 9.13
N CYS A 485 9.67 -2.94 9.32
CA CYS A 485 8.37 -3.32 8.75
C CYS A 485 7.16 -2.84 9.58
N ALA A 486 7.37 -2.45 10.83
CA ALA A 486 6.34 -1.72 11.60
C ALA A 486 6.15 -0.29 11.06
N ASP A 487 7.21 0.33 10.54
CA ASP A 487 7.16 1.64 9.90
C ASP A 487 6.51 1.55 8.50
N MET A 488 7.03 0.68 7.62
CA MET A 488 6.54 0.54 6.24
C MET A 488 6.24 -0.92 5.87
N PRO A 489 5.09 -1.47 6.30
CA PRO A 489 4.75 -2.88 6.07
C PRO A 489 4.49 -3.26 4.60
N GLY A 490 4.41 -2.27 3.70
CA GLY A 490 4.14 -2.47 2.28
C GLY A 490 5.37 -2.76 1.42
N MET A 491 6.58 -2.64 1.96
CA MET A 491 7.81 -2.86 1.19
C MET A 491 8.03 -4.33 0.83
N ALA A 492 8.69 -4.60 -0.30
CA ALA A 492 8.96 -5.95 -0.77
C ALA A 492 9.66 -6.83 0.28
N GLY A 493 10.73 -6.31 0.92
CA GLY A 493 11.44 -7.01 2.00
C GLY A 493 10.62 -7.18 3.29
N CYS A 494 9.46 -6.55 3.41
CA CYS A 494 8.54 -6.72 4.53
C CYS A 494 7.43 -7.74 4.27
N LYS A 495 7.37 -8.34 3.08
CA LYS A 495 6.27 -9.25 2.71
C LYS A 495 6.18 -10.46 3.64
N SER A 496 7.30 -11.17 3.86
CA SER A 496 7.36 -12.30 4.79
C SER A 496 7.01 -11.91 6.22
N TYR A 497 7.54 -10.78 6.70
CA TYR A 497 7.24 -10.29 8.05
C TYR A 497 5.76 -9.96 8.19
N LYS A 498 5.15 -9.29 7.21
CA LYS A 498 3.73 -8.94 7.21
C LYS A 498 2.85 -10.18 7.23
N SER A 499 3.14 -11.17 6.38
CA SER A 499 2.36 -12.40 6.31
C SER A 499 2.52 -13.28 7.54
N MET A 500 3.66 -13.22 8.24
CA MET A 500 3.88 -13.96 9.48
C MET A 500 3.38 -13.23 10.73
N CYS A 501 3.71 -11.95 10.89
CA CYS A 501 3.65 -11.24 12.17
C CYS A 501 2.56 -10.18 12.25
N LEU A 502 2.00 -9.73 11.12
CA LEU A 502 0.85 -8.81 11.11
C LEU A 502 -0.49 -9.55 10.95
N VAL A 503 -0.46 -10.88 10.86
CA VAL A 503 -1.65 -11.73 10.91
C VAL A 503 -2.08 -11.92 12.37
N PRO A 504 -3.35 -11.63 12.72
CA PRO A 504 -3.88 -11.90 14.05
C PRO A 504 -3.71 -13.38 14.44
N ASN A 505 -3.31 -13.63 15.68
CA ASN A 505 -3.09 -14.99 16.22
C ASN A 505 -1.99 -15.80 15.49
N SER A 506 -1.01 -15.12 14.91
CA SER A 506 0.22 -15.77 14.46
C SER A 506 0.81 -16.64 15.57
N ARG A 507 1.15 -17.88 15.22
CA ARG A 507 1.82 -18.83 16.12
C ARG A 507 3.34 -18.80 15.98
N VAL A 508 3.89 -18.01 15.04
CA VAL A 508 5.34 -17.90 14.84
C VAL A 508 5.98 -17.22 16.06
N PRO A 509 6.83 -17.92 16.84
CA PRO A 509 7.33 -17.40 18.11
C PRO A 509 8.10 -16.08 17.99
N GLN A 510 8.89 -15.91 16.91
CA GLN A 510 9.67 -14.69 16.68
C GLN A 510 8.81 -13.43 16.62
N CYS A 511 7.57 -13.51 16.12
CA CYS A 511 6.67 -12.34 16.04
C CYS A 511 6.28 -11.79 17.42
N SER A 512 6.25 -12.64 18.45
CA SER A 512 5.94 -12.25 19.83
C SER A 512 7.17 -12.06 20.71
N GLN A 513 8.24 -12.83 20.46
CA GLN A 513 9.46 -12.82 21.25
C GLN A 513 10.45 -11.74 20.81
N LEU A 514 10.42 -11.36 19.53
CA LEU A 514 11.31 -10.37 18.92
C LEU A 514 10.48 -9.27 18.24
N PRO A 515 9.66 -8.52 19.00
CA PRO A 515 8.84 -7.45 18.44
C PRO A 515 9.70 -6.30 17.91
N ALA A 516 9.06 -5.40 17.16
CA ALA A 516 9.64 -4.11 16.81
C ALA A 516 10.11 -3.36 18.06
N ILE A 517 11.19 -2.59 17.93
CA ILE A 517 11.72 -1.77 19.03
C ILE A 517 10.62 -0.81 19.47
N PRO A 518 10.14 -0.90 20.73
CA PRO A 518 8.98 -0.14 21.18
C PRO A 518 9.18 1.36 21.02
N LYS A 519 8.14 2.04 20.52
CA LYS A 519 8.10 3.51 20.36
C LYS A 519 9.21 4.09 19.49
N THR A 520 9.80 3.28 18.60
CA THR A 520 10.68 3.82 17.55
C THR A 520 9.84 4.69 16.63
N PRO A 521 10.29 5.91 16.26
CA PRO A 521 9.52 6.76 15.35
C PRO A 521 9.40 6.09 14.00
N SER A 522 8.26 6.29 13.34
CA SER A 522 8.19 6.08 11.90
C SER A 522 9.17 7.02 11.20
N THR A 523 9.59 6.69 9.99
CA THR A 523 10.43 7.59 9.17
C THR A 523 9.79 8.97 9.05
N ARG A 524 8.46 9.00 8.86
CA ARG A 524 7.70 10.23 8.76
C ARG A 524 7.65 11.01 10.08
N GLN A 525 7.39 10.34 11.20
CA GLN A 525 7.41 10.97 12.52
C GLN A 525 8.78 11.56 12.86
N ALA A 526 9.86 10.86 12.51
CA ALA A 526 11.22 11.36 12.74
C ALA A 526 11.48 12.65 11.94
N GLN A 527 11.02 12.71 10.68
CA GLN A 527 11.09 13.90 9.84
C GLN A 527 10.24 15.06 10.39
N ASP A 528 8.97 14.80 10.70
CA ASP A 528 8.05 15.82 11.23
C ASP A 528 8.57 16.42 12.55
N LEU A 529 9.15 15.58 13.43
CA LEU A 529 9.78 16.04 14.67
C LEU A 529 11.03 16.89 14.41
N MET A 530 11.87 16.49 13.45
CA MET A 530 13.04 17.28 13.04
C MET A 530 12.62 18.63 12.47
N ASP A 531 11.66 18.67 11.55
CA ASP A 531 11.16 19.91 10.96
C ASP A 531 10.53 20.82 12.01
N SER A 532 9.73 20.27 12.93
CA SER A 532 9.12 21.02 14.03
C SER A 532 10.17 21.67 14.94
N VAL A 533 11.28 20.97 15.24
CA VAL A 533 12.31 21.56 16.09
C VAL A 533 13.20 22.53 15.33
N CYS A 534 13.63 22.17 14.13
CA CYS A 534 14.57 22.97 13.34
C CYS A 534 13.94 24.27 12.82
N THR A 535 12.62 24.36 12.72
CA THR A 535 11.91 25.62 12.43
C THR A 535 11.76 26.55 13.65
N SER A 536 12.00 26.05 14.87
CA SER A 536 11.96 26.88 16.07
C SER A 536 13.23 27.74 16.19
N PRO A 537 13.15 28.96 16.79
CA PRO A 537 14.34 29.80 16.97
C PRO A 537 15.47 29.11 17.77
N ALA A 538 15.10 28.26 18.74
CA ALA A 538 16.07 27.50 19.53
C ALA A 538 16.73 26.36 18.73
N GLY A 539 15.95 25.65 17.89
CA GLY A 539 16.45 24.56 17.07
C GLY A 539 17.23 25.02 15.84
N ALA A 540 16.85 26.13 15.21
CA ALA A 540 17.54 26.68 14.03
C ALA A 540 19.01 27.01 14.29
N ALA A 541 19.37 27.32 15.55
CA ALA A 541 20.76 27.57 15.96
C ALA A 541 21.58 26.28 16.19
N LEU A 542 20.95 25.10 16.19
CA LEU A 542 21.64 23.83 16.44
C LEU A 542 22.33 23.31 15.16
N PRO A 543 23.61 22.88 15.24
CA PRO A 543 24.33 22.36 14.08
C PRO A 543 23.61 21.24 13.30
N PRO A 544 22.91 20.27 13.92
CA PRO A 544 22.22 19.22 13.18
C PRO A 544 21.09 19.75 12.28
N CYS A 545 20.44 20.86 12.65
CA CYS A 545 19.40 21.50 11.84
C CYS A 545 19.94 22.21 10.59
N ALA A 546 21.22 22.58 10.57
CA ALA A 546 21.86 23.11 9.37
C ALA A 546 22.19 22.01 8.34
N THR A 547 22.37 20.76 8.79
CA THR A 547 22.78 19.62 7.95
C THR A 547 21.62 18.69 7.57
N CYS A 548 20.55 18.67 8.36
CA CYS A 548 19.37 17.84 8.15
C CYS A 548 18.20 18.73 7.77
N THR A 549 17.80 18.69 6.50
CA THR A 549 16.57 19.34 6.02
C THR A 549 15.51 18.28 5.70
N ALA A 550 14.24 18.68 5.57
CA ALA A 550 13.12 17.83 5.16
C ALA A 550 13.41 16.95 3.92
N THR A 551 14.33 17.38 3.05
CA THR A 551 14.68 16.68 1.80
C THR A 551 16.08 16.06 1.78
N THR A 552 16.97 16.42 2.73
CA THR A 552 18.40 16.04 2.67
C THR A 552 18.91 15.43 3.96
N CYS A 553 18.06 14.74 4.72
CA CYS A 553 18.49 14.09 5.96
C CYS A 553 18.72 12.58 5.76
N PRO A 554 19.96 12.14 5.48
CA PRO A 554 20.26 10.72 5.26
C PRO A 554 20.12 9.88 6.54
N ASP A 555 20.17 10.54 7.70
CA ASP A 555 19.97 9.94 9.01
C ASP A 555 19.14 10.93 9.84
N PRO A 556 17.80 10.88 9.80
CA PRO A 556 16.95 11.73 10.63
C PRO A 556 17.00 11.36 12.11
N LEU A 557 17.32 10.11 12.46
CA LEU A 557 17.22 9.64 13.84
C LEU A 557 18.37 10.18 14.70
N THR A 558 19.62 10.16 14.22
CA THR A 558 20.78 10.62 15.00
C THR A 558 20.73 12.12 15.32
N PRO A 559 20.51 13.04 14.36
CA PRO A 559 20.24 14.46 14.61
C PRO A 559 19.08 14.67 15.59
N LEU A 560 17.97 13.95 15.40
CA LEU A 560 16.79 14.08 16.25
C LEU A 560 17.10 13.78 17.70
N THR A 561 17.87 12.71 17.97
CA THR A 561 18.26 12.38 19.35
C THR A 561 19.07 13.50 20.01
N ARG A 562 20.03 14.09 19.27
CA ARG A 562 20.86 15.20 19.78
C ARG A 562 20.06 16.47 20.00
N VAL A 563 19.13 16.76 19.09
CA VAL A 563 18.29 17.94 19.12
C VAL A 563 17.26 17.84 20.25
N CYS A 564 16.55 16.72 20.39
CA CYS A 564 15.60 16.51 21.49
C CYS A 564 16.30 16.46 22.86
N ALA A 565 17.54 15.96 22.94
CA ALA A 565 18.33 15.96 24.17
C ALA A 565 18.90 17.33 24.54
N ASN A 566 18.74 18.37 23.70
CA ASN A 566 19.19 19.71 24.04
C ASN A 566 18.23 20.40 25.02
N ALA A 567 18.75 20.86 26.16
CA ALA A 567 17.94 21.50 27.20
C ALA A 567 17.21 22.78 26.72
N ALA A 568 17.84 23.59 25.86
CA ALA A 568 17.23 24.80 25.33
C ALA A 568 16.04 24.46 24.42
N VAL A 569 16.17 23.45 23.56
CA VAL A 569 15.07 22.94 22.73
C VAL A 569 13.95 22.42 23.61
N ALA A 570 14.25 21.54 24.56
CA ALA A 570 13.22 20.91 25.37
C ALA A 570 12.42 21.89 26.24
N SER A 571 13.03 23.01 26.65
CA SER A 571 12.34 24.07 27.38
C SER A 571 11.42 24.94 26.50
N SER A 572 11.54 24.86 25.17
CA SER A 572 10.70 25.59 24.23
C SER A 572 9.39 24.85 23.96
N ALA A 573 8.31 25.60 23.68
CA ALA A 573 7.01 25.00 23.33
C ALA A 573 7.09 24.06 22.12
N ALA A 574 7.94 24.39 21.13
CA ALA A 574 8.16 23.56 19.94
C ALA A 574 8.96 22.28 20.24
N GLY A 575 9.88 22.32 21.21
CA GLY A 575 10.70 21.17 21.59
C GLY A 575 10.10 20.29 22.68
N ALA A 576 9.03 20.72 23.35
CA ALA A 576 8.34 19.91 24.37
C ALA A 576 7.83 18.58 23.79
N GLY A 577 7.33 18.58 22.55
CA GLY A 577 6.91 17.35 21.86
C GLY A 577 8.09 16.41 21.53
N CYS A 578 9.21 16.96 21.05
CA CYS A 578 10.45 16.23 20.77
C CYS A 578 11.00 15.58 22.05
N ALA A 579 11.08 16.35 23.14
CA ALA A 579 11.61 15.89 24.41
C ALA A 579 10.74 14.79 25.03
N ALA A 580 9.42 15.00 25.11
CA ALA A 580 8.50 13.99 25.64
C ALA A 580 8.56 12.69 24.82
N TYR A 581 8.58 12.79 23.49
CA TYR A 581 8.70 11.64 22.62
C TYR A 581 10.03 10.89 22.82
N PHE A 582 11.14 11.63 22.83
CA PHE A 582 12.48 11.07 23.01
C PHE A 582 12.66 10.41 24.38
N GLU A 583 12.15 11.03 25.44
CA GLU A 583 12.15 10.43 26.78
C GLU A 583 11.34 9.14 26.81
N ASP A 584 10.18 9.12 26.15
CA ASP A 584 9.31 7.95 26.11
C ASP A 584 9.93 6.80 25.30
N TRP A 585 10.55 7.10 24.16
CA TRP A 585 11.32 6.13 23.38
C TRP A 585 12.51 5.59 24.16
N CYS A 586 13.32 6.45 24.78
CA CYS A 586 14.48 6.01 25.56
C CYS A 586 14.09 5.27 26.85
N ALA A 587 12.96 5.61 27.47
CA ALA A 587 12.42 4.85 28.61
C ALA A 587 11.95 3.46 28.17
N ALA A 588 11.21 3.37 27.06
CA ALA A 588 10.75 2.10 26.49
C ALA A 588 11.93 1.22 26.06
N ALA A 589 12.93 1.81 25.41
CA ALA A 589 14.21 1.17 25.11
C ALA A 589 14.87 0.66 26.39
N SER A 590 15.06 1.50 27.42
CA SER A 590 15.72 1.08 28.66
C SER A 590 14.97 -0.04 29.39
N ALA A 591 13.64 -0.02 29.39
CA ALA A 591 12.82 -1.08 29.96
C ALA A 591 13.03 -2.41 29.21
N TRP A 592 13.24 -2.35 27.89
CA TRP A 592 13.54 -3.52 27.09
C TRP A 592 14.99 -4.02 27.32
N GLN A 593 15.98 -3.14 27.57
CA GLN A 593 17.35 -3.51 27.97
C GLN A 593 17.39 -4.23 29.33
N ALA A 594 16.52 -3.84 30.26
CA ALA A 594 16.45 -4.49 31.57
C ALA A 594 16.02 -5.96 31.47
N ALA A 595 15.40 -6.36 30.35
CA ALA A 595 14.99 -7.74 30.06
C ALA A 595 16.04 -8.56 29.29
N GLY A 596 17.08 -7.92 28.71
CA GLY A 596 18.09 -8.58 27.88
C GLY A 596 19.30 -7.68 27.60
N SER A 597 20.50 -8.26 27.66
CA SER A 597 21.80 -7.55 27.64
C SER A 597 22.06 -6.76 26.36
N GLY A 598 21.64 -5.49 26.32
CA GLY A 598 21.86 -4.58 25.19
C GLY A 598 21.98 -3.12 25.59
N SER A 599 22.44 -2.30 24.66
CA SER A 599 22.56 -0.85 24.81
C SER A 599 22.20 -0.11 23.53
N LEU A 600 21.27 0.83 23.63
CA LEU A 600 20.99 1.91 22.67
C LEU A 600 21.66 3.23 23.14
N SER A 601 22.75 3.14 23.90
CA SER A 601 23.44 4.31 24.46
C SER A 601 23.88 5.33 23.42
N HIS A 602 24.10 4.93 22.17
CA HIS A 602 24.39 5.90 21.11
C HIS A 602 23.24 6.89 20.88
N PHE A 603 21.99 6.41 21.00
CA PHE A 603 20.79 7.22 20.81
C PHE A 603 20.27 7.80 22.13
N CYS A 604 20.38 7.06 23.23
CA CYS A 604 19.77 7.40 24.52
C CYS A 604 20.78 7.79 25.62
N GLY A 605 22.09 7.78 25.34
CA GLY A 605 23.13 8.07 26.33
C GLY A 605 23.05 9.49 26.89
N ASP A 606 22.72 10.46 26.03
CA ASP A 606 22.61 11.88 26.40
C ASP A 606 21.37 12.17 27.26
N SER A 607 20.36 11.29 27.27
CA SER A 607 19.16 11.45 28.10
C SER A 607 19.49 11.46 29.61
N LYS A 608 20.51 10.69 30.04
CA LYS A 608 20.99 10.73 31.44
C LYS A 608 21.68 12.04 31.78
N ALA A 609 22.52 12.56 30.89
CA ALA A 609 23.16 13.86 31.06
C ALA A 609 22.13 15.00 31.06
N TYR A 610 21.11 14.89 30.22
CA TYR A 610 19.97 15.79 30.16
C TYR A 610 19.13 15.78 31.46
N LYS A 611 18.79 14.61 32.01
CA LYS A 611 18.08 14.52 33.30
C LYS A 611 18.88 15.11 34.45
N ALA A 612 20.21 14.93 34.44
CA ALA A 612 21.09 15.58 35.41
C ALA A 612 21.10 17.12 35.25
N ALA A 613 21.07 17.63 34.01
CA ALA A 613 21.03 19.06 33.71
C ALA A 613 19.70 19.72 34.11
N GLN A 614 18.58 18.98 34.10
CA GLN A 614 17.27 19.46 34.55
C GLN A 614 17.08 19.46 36.07
N GLY A 615 18.08 19.04 36.85
CA GLY A 615 17.98 19.00 38.31
C GLY A 615 17.11 17.85 38.85
N PHE A 616 16.71 16.89 37.99
CA PHE A 616 16.07 15.66 38.43
C PHE A 616 17.13 14.74 39.05
N SER A 617 17.36 14.90 40.36
CA SER A 617 18.10 13.89 41.13
C SER A 617 17.34 12.56 41.08
N PRO A 618 17.99 11.43 40.75
CA PRO A 618 17.35 10.13 40.87
C PRO A 618 16.91 9.93 42.33
N ALA A 619 15.67 9.47 42.53
CA ALA A 619 15.22 9.03 43.84
C ALA A 619 16.24 8.02 44.41
N PRO A 620 16.63 8.13 45.70
CA PRO A 620 17.67 7.27 46.25
C PRO A 620 17.27 5.81 46.08
N ALA A 621 18.10 5.06 45.34
CA ALA A 621 17.94 3.63 45.19
C ALA A 621 17.94 2.99 46.58
N ALA A 622 16.89 2.24 46.91
CA ALA A 622 16.85 1.45 48.13
C ALA A 622 18.06 0.50 48.13
N SER A 623 18.88 0.59 49.19
CA SER A 623 20.08 -0.22 49.36
C SER A 623 19.77 -1.72 49.17
N PRO A 624 20.61 -2.46 48.42
CA PRO A 624 20.43 -3.90 48.29
C PRO A 624 20.59 -4.57 49.65
N LYS A 625 19.60 -5.37 50.03
CA LYS A 625 19.64 -6.23 51.22
C LYS A 625 20.82 -7.21 51.07
N PRO A 626 21.73 -7.32 52.05
CA PRO A 626 22.89 -8.19 51.94
C PRO A 626 22.46 -9.65 51.80
N ALA A 627 23.09 -10.35 50.86
CA ALA A 627 22.91 -11.78 50.65
C ALA A 627 23.34 -12.57 51.89
N PRO A 628 22.63 -13.65 52.26
CA PRO A 628 23.06 -14.53 53.33
C PRO A 628 24.34 -15.28 52.92
N SER A 629 25.35 -15.23 53.78
CA SER A 629 26.61 -15.97 53.63
C SER A 629 26.39 -17.49 53.69
N PRO A 630 27.22 -18.28 52.99
CA PRO A 630 27.05 -19.72 52.86
C PRO A 630 27.43 -20.44 54.17
N THR A 631 26.50 -21.24 54.70
CA THR A 631 26.75 -22.05 55.89
C THR A 631 27.49 -23.32 55.49
N ARG A 632 28.69 -23.44 56.06
CA ARG A 632 29.66 -24.51 55.97
C ARG A 632 29.11 -25.83 56.53
N THR A 633 29.28 -26.90 55.77
CA THR A 633 29.06 -28.31 56.16
C THR A 633 29.94 -28.73 57.33
N ALA A 634 29.37 -29.38 58.35
CA ALA A 634 30.06 -30.31 59.24
C ALA A 634 29.08 -31.29 59.92
N SER A 635 29.64 -32.43 60.30
CA SER A 635 29.03 -33.75 60.49
C SER A 635 28.71 -34.10 61.96
N LYS A 636 27.88 -35.15 62.14
CA LYS A 636 27.69 -36.08 63.29
C LYS A 636 26.90 -35.63 64.54
N SER A 637 25.87 -36.45 64.85
CA SER A 637 24.97 -36.51 66.04
C SER A 637 25.67 -36.90 67.37
N PRO A 638 25.05 -36.77 68.58
CA PRO A 638 23.96 -37.63 69.10
C PRO A 638 22.86 -36.92 69.98
N PRO A 639 21.80 -37.63 70.47
CA PRO A 639 20.54 -37.07 71.03
C PRO A 639 20.38 -37.25 72.58
N PRO A 640 19.19 -37.14 73.21
CA PRO A 640 18.27 -35.99 73.34
C PRO A 640 17.90 -35.67 74.82
N ARG A 641 17.33 -34.48 75.12
CA ARG A 641 16.50 -34.27 76.34
C ARG A 641 15.29 -33.36 76.08
N ARG A 642 14.20 -33.73 76.75
CA ARG A 642 12.78 -33.31 76.64
C ARG A 642 12.43 -31.99 77.35
N MET A 643 11.17 -31.56 77.10
CA MET A 643 10.26 -30.67 77.87
C MET A 643 10.35 -29.17 77.50
N ALA A 644 9.31 -28.35 77.34
CA ALA A 644 7.83 -28.40 77.40
C ALA A 644 7.27 -27.07 76.77
N PRO A 645 5.96 -26.93 76.43
CA PRO A 645 5.32 -25.72 75.84
C PRO A 645 4.84 -24.73 76.93
N PRO A 646 4.37 -23.46 76.70
CA PRO A 646 3.29 -22.98 75.78
C PRO A 646 3.46 -21.47 75.38
N PRO A 647 2.43 -20.59 75.15
CA PRO A 647 1.02 -20.72 74.79
C PRO A 647 0.55 -19.86 73.58
N ARG A 648 -0.69 -20.13 73.16
CA ARG A 648 -1.54 -19.34 72.24
C ARG A 648 -1.84 -17.94 72.80
N ARG A 649 -1.97 -16.94 71.90
CA ARG A 649 -2.63 -15.65 72.21
C ARG A 649 -3.68 -15.29 71.17
N ALA A 650 -4.69 -14.58 71.69
CA ALA A 650 -6.05 -14.46 71.20
C ALA A 650 -6.26 -13.32 70.19
N LYS A 651 -7.36 -13.47 69.44
CA LYS A 651 -8.10 -12.42 68.72
C LYS A 651 -8.70 -11.41 69.71
N VAL A 652 -8.49 -10.11 69.46
CA VAL A 652 -9.32 -8.95 69.84
C VAL A 652 -8.89 -7.82 68.88
N GLY A 653 -9.69 -6.95 68.28
CA GLY A 653 -11.12 -6.67 68.29
C GLY A 653 -11.37 -5.45 67.39
N LYS A 654 -12.54 -5.40 66.76
CA LYS A 654 -13.09 -4.23 66.05
C LYS A 654 -13.33 -3.06 67.02
N ARG A 655 -13.08 -1.82 66.57
CA ARG A 655 -13.93 -0.65 66.89
C ARG A 655 -13.96 0.34 65.73
N GLN A 656 -15.18 0.65 65.30
CA GLN A 656 -15.58 1.85 64.58
C GLN A 656 -15.57 3.04 65.56
N SER A 657 -15.31 4.25 65.07
CA SER A 657 -16.19 5.41 65.25
C SER A 657 -15.72 6.59 64.42
N ALA A 658 -16.71 7.35 63.98
CA ALA A 658 -16.68 8.48 63.06
C ALA A 658 -16.47 9.84 63.76
N ALA A 659 -16.39 10.87 62.90
CA ALA A 659 -16.83 12.26 63.06
C ALA A 659 -15.77 13.35 63.35
N SER A 660 -15.67 14.22 62.34
CA SER A 660 -15.64 15.70 62.36
C SER A 660 -14.53 16.43 63.13
N LEU A 661 -13.60 17.01 62.36
CA LEU A 661 -13.56 18.46 62.06
C LEU A 661 -12.87 18.68 60.71
#